data_AF-A0A964HAE2-F1
#
_entry.id   AF-A0A964HAE2-F1
#
_cell.length_a   1.000
_cell.length_b   1.000
_cell.length_c   1.000
_cell.angle_alpha   90.00
_cell.angle_beta   90.00
_cell.angle_gamma   90.00
#
_symmetry.space_group_name_H-M   'P 1'
#
loop_
_entity.id
_entity.type
_entity.pdbx_description
1 polymer ?
#
loop_
_entity_poly.entity_id
_entity_poly.type
_entity_poly.pdbx_seq_one_letter_code
_entity_poly.pdbx_strand_id
1 'polypeptide(L)'
;MKRTGLFLLAVLLAAALPALGAIYYSQNNDAVSALTNWNTARDGSGAAPGAIGAGDTLVVQGGDSLWLTAAQTATMLDIETGGQVNAMTFAFTLASFTMRAGAEYIQGGAVQAIPSTVCSFDVASTYRFNGTQAGTSNTPYPEFGNLVWEPTPASAGTFQNSLTGAPLYGGLVVRGDLAINIQGPTKREVRFATGSTVRRNHTIDGDLVIFSTSSSVVLNNGTLTDTVNLGGDLIINAGIFKALNSTGTAVFNLGGSLLNYGDSCYAGNGAGTYVLNFTGTNGVNCRPGWNSNSFRTVNIPAGKVVNLILSDLNVLAGATFTNNGELYCTSSIVGAGDFTLASGATLGIGNASGLNGTVAVSGTKTYDAGASYIYNGTAAQVTGTDLPATVNDLTLNNAAGLTLSGPVTVNNVLSLTDGVITTDTSTLTIASDFAVNRTNGYVNGNLSMHVAAGSNVDKYFWLGTANGISGFDVWFNNVSTAGYLTATAIQSSHPDVNVANQTLQRYWSLSKDGSLAFDYYDVILQYNDADFTTEFPETDWPTMVAGKYDAGTWAFPAIFARYPGSNEVSIYNLTSFSDFTLGKDEASIYAGPADTIAPTIAWTTPATGATGVAPDAAIQIAFSEPMDTLSLMGGMLPPANDHVVWNATMDTLTQTHDPPALATTYTIAWPAG
;
A
#
# COMPACT_ATOMS: atom_id res chain seq x y z
N MET A 1 -4.17 -98.53 57.79
CA MET A 1 -4.86 -99.32 56.74
C MET A 1 -5.76 -98.36 55.95
N LYS A 2 -5.48 -98.18 54.65
CA LYS A 2 -6.34 -97.64 53.55
C LYS A 2 -7.10 -96.29 53.71
N ARG A 3 -6.61 -95.31 52.94
CA ARG A 3 -7.24 -94.29 52.05
C ARG A 3 -8.75 -93.98 52.13
N THR A 4 -9.05 -92.66 52.07
CA THR A 4 -9.93 -91.86 51.13
C THR A 4 -10.63 -90.76 51.94
N GLY A 5 -10.83 -89.51 51.53
CA GLY A 5 -10.65 -88.77 50.27
C GLY A 5 -11.37 -87.44 50.47
N LEU A 6 -10.67 -86.33 50.24
CA LEU A 6 -11.15 -84.95 50.40
C LEU A 6 -11.97 -84.56 49.17
N PHE A 7 -13.18 -84.01 49.34
CA PHE A 7 -13.86 -83.23 48.31
C PHE A 7 -14.58 -82.04 48.96
N LEU A 8 -14.05 -80.84 48.72
CA LEU A 8 -14.65 -79.55 49.03
C LEU A 8 -15.39 -79.09 47.77
N LEU A 9 -16.71 -78.89 47.88
CA LEU A 9 -17.58 -78.44 46.81
C LEU A 9 -17.41 -76.92 46.61
N ALA A 10 -16.79 -76.50 45.50
CA ALA A 10 -16.75 -75.11 45.10
C ALA A 10 -17.94 -74.80 44.16
N VAL A 11 -18.83 -73.92 44.61
CA VAL A 11 -19.90 -73.34 43.79
C VAL A 11 -19.27 -72.26 42.90
N LEU A 12 -19.21 -72.52 41.59
CA LEU A 12 -18.76 -71.57 40.58
C LEU A 12 -19.93 -70.65 40.22
N LEU A 13 -19.91 -69.41 40.70
CA LEU A 13 -20.79 -68.34 40.23
C LEU A 13 -20.27 -67.87 38.86
N ALA A 14 -20.79 -68.46 37.78
CA ALA A 14 -20.51 -68.01 36.42
C ALA A 14 -21.24 -66.68 36.16
N ALA A 15 -20.59 -65.56 36.49
CA ALA A 15 -20.90 -64.31 35.82
C ALA A 15 -20.45 -64.48 34.36
N ALA A 16 -21.41 -64.49 33.42
CA ALA A 16 -21.11 -64.44 32.00
C ALA A 16 -20.35 -63.15 31.70
N LEU A 17 -19.02 -63.24 31.59
CA LEU A 17 -18.23 -62.23 30.90
C LEU A 17 -18.79 -62.17 29.46
N PRO A 18 -19.18 -60.99 28.94
CA PRO A 18 -19.58 -60.90 27.54
C PRO A 18 -18.44 -61.43 26.67
N ALA A 19 -18.76 -62.34 25.75
CA ALA A 19 -17.78 -62.82 24.78
C ALA A 19 -17.18 -61.62 24.05
N LEU A 20 -15.85 -61.48 24.08
CA LEU A 20 -15.13 -60.50 23.26
C LEU A 20 -15.49 -60.77 21.79
N GLY A 21 -16.07 -59.79 21.10
CA GLY A 21 -16.35 -59.92 19.68
C GLY A 21 -15.07 -59.96 18.84
N ALA A 22 -15.19 -60.46 17.62
CA ALA A 22 -14.06 -60.65 16.72
C ALA A 22 -13.73 -59.37 15.93
N ILE A 23 -12.50 -59.28 15.42
CA ILE A 23 -12.10 -58.24 14.48
C ILE A 23 -12.18 -58.81 13.07
N TYR A 24 -12.88 -58.11 12.17
CA TYR A 24 -13.04 -58.50 10.78
C TYR A 24 -12.54 -57.40 9.85
N TYR A 25 -11.80 -57.81 8.81
CA TYR A 25 -11.23 -56.94 7.79
C TYR A 25 -11.98 -57.14 6.46
N SER A 26 -12.42 -56.05 5.82
CA SER A 26 -13.03 -56.10 4.48
C SER A 26 -12.03 -56.59 3.44
N GLN A 27 -12.48 -57.19 2.34
CA GLN A 27 -11.57 -57.72 1.30
C GLN A 27 -11.70 -57.05 -0.05
N ASN A 28 -12.86 -56.48 -0.35
CA ASN A 28 -13.20 -55.82 -1.60
C ASN A 28 -14.36 -54.82 -1.40
N ASN A 29 -14.70 -54.13 -2.49
CA ASN A 29 -15.93 -53.33 -2.60
C ASN A 29 -17.16 -54.23 -2.61
N ASP A 30 -17.93 -54.23 -1.51
CA ASP A 30 -19.18 -55.00 -1.41
C ASP A 30 -20.09 -54.44 -0.31
N ALA A 31 -21.31 -54.98 -0.19
CA ALA A 31 -22.20 -54.68 0.90
C ALA A 31 -21.60 -55.10 2.25
N VAL A 32 -21.81 -54.33 3.32
CA VAL A 32 -21.40 -54.71 4.69
C VAL A 32 -22.03 -56.04 5.10
N SER A 33 -23.24 -56.36 4.61
CA SER A 33 -23.93 -57.63 4.88
C SER A 33 -23.34 -58.85 4.14
N ALA A 34 -22.42 -58.66 3.19
CA ALA A 34 -21.78 -59.76 2.48
C ALA A 34 -20.73 -60.41 3.38
N LEU A 35 -21.13 -61.43 4.16
CA LEU A 35 -20.27 -62.09 5.15
C LEU A 35 -18.97 -62.65 4.54
N THR A 36 -18.99 -63.04 3.26
CA THR A 36 -17.80 -63.51 2.53
C THR A 36 -16.77 -62.41 2.25
N ASN A 37 -17.15 -61.14 2.39
CA ASN A 37 -16.25 -59.99 2.23
C ASN A 37 -15.43 -59.71 3.50
N TRP A 38 -15.65 -60.47 4.58
CA TRP A 38 -15.03 -60.23 5.87
C TRP A 38 -14.15 -61.41 6.27
N ASN A 39 -12.97 -61.13 6.81
CA ASN A 39 -12.07 -62.16 7.33
C ASN A 39 -11.42 -61.73 8.64
N THR A 40 -11.09 -62.69 9.50
CA THR A 40 -10.36 -62.41 10.76
C THR A 40 -8.91 -61.99 10.57
N ALA A 41 -8.34 -62.17 9.37
CA ALA A 41 -7.02 -61.69 9.02
C ALA A 41 -7.07 -60.69 7.86
N ARG A 42 -6.10 -59.78 7.87
CA ARG A 42 -5.99 -58.65 6.95
C ARG A 42 -5.76 -59.05 5.49
N ASP A 43 -4.98 -60.11 5.28
CA ASP A 43 -4.58 -60.61 3.95
C ASP A 43 -5.66 -61.45 3.26
N GLY A 44 -6.88 -61.45 3.79
CA GLY A 44 -8.01 -62.25 3.29
C GLY A 44 -7.97 -63.71 3.71
N SER A 45 -7.00 -64.11 4.53
CA SER A 45 -7.01 -65.41 5.19
C SER A 45 -7.88 -65.41 6.46
N GLY A 46 -8.14 -66.60 7.00
CA GLY A 46 -8.93 -66.76 8.21
C GLY A 46 -10.38 -67.13 7.94
N ALA A 47 -11.26 -66.81 8.91
CA ALA A 47 -12.66 -67.21 8.86
C ALA A 47 -13.57 -66.01 8.57
N ALA A 48 -14.53 -66.22 7.68
CA ALA A 48 -15.66 -65.32 7.53
C ALA A 48 -16.59 -65.37 8.75
N PRO A 49 -17.20 -64.24 9.15
CA PRO A 49 -18.21 -64.22 10.19
C PRO A 49 -19.42 -65.07 9.80
N GLY A 50 -20.01 -65.79 10.78
CA GLY A 50 -21.35 -66.38 10.60
C GLY A 50 -22.46 -65.32 10.60
N ALA A 51 -22.21 -64.18 11.24
CA ALA A 51 -23.00 -62.95 11.21
C ALA A 51 -22.13 -61.80 11.76
N ILE A 52 -22.47 -60.56 11.41
CA ILE A 52 -21.89 -59.38 12.07
C ILE A 52 -22.74 -59.04 13.28
N GLY A 53 -22.16 -59.14 14.47
CA GLY A 53 -22.80 -58.90 15.75
C GLY A 53 -22.41 -57.56 16.38
N ALA A 54 -23.22 -57.13 17.36
CA ALA A 54 -22.98 -55.91 18.12
C ALA A 54 -21.65 -55.89 18.90
N GLY A 55 -21.04 -57.06 19.14
CA GLY A 55 -19.74 -57.19 19.81
C GLY A 55 -18.53 -57.00 18.89
N ASP A 56 -18.70 -57.02 17.57
CA ASP A 56 -17.60 -57.14 16.62
C ASP A 56 -16.96 -55.79 16.27
N THR A 57 -15.70 -55.84 15.88
CA THR A 57 -14.96 -54.71 15.30
C THR A 57 -14.84 -54.93 13.79
N LEU A 58 -15.24 -53.93 13.03
CA LEU A 58 -15.16 -53.93 11.58
C LEU A 58 -14.07 -52.97 11.13
N VAL A 59 -13.10 -53.48 10.38
CA VAL A 59 -12.02 -52.71 9.78
C VAL A 59 -12.24 -52.67 8.28
N VAL A 60 -12.56 -51.48 7.76
CA VAL A 60 -12.66 -51.26 6.32
C VAL A 60 -11.27 -50.91 5.81
N GLN A 61 -10.68 -51.83 5.06
CA GLN A 61 -9.32 -51.69 4.57
C GLN A 61 -9.18 -50.57 3.54
N GLY A 62 -7.97 -50.02 3.43
CA GLY A 62 -7.69 -48.93 2.51
C GLY A 62 -7.98 -49.29 1.04
N GLY A 63 -8.74 -48.43 0.36
CA GLY A 63 -9.16 -48.63 -1.03
C GLY A 63 -10.48 -49.37 -1.20
N ASP A 64 -11.00 -50.01 -0.16
CA ASP A 64 -12.31 -50.66 -0.19
C ASP A 64 -13.44 -49.63 -0.01
N SER A 65 -14.55 -49.83 -0.72
CA SER A 65 -15.77 -49.03 -0.65
C SER A 65 -16.97 -49.92 -0.37
N LEU A 66 -17.53 -49.81 0.84
CA LEU A 66 -18.63 -50.65 1.30
C LEU A 66 -19.93 -49.86 1.41
N TRP A 67 -21.08 -50.54 1.31
CA TRP A 67 -22.38 -49.93 1.51
C TRP A 67 -23.32 -50.75 2.39
N LEU A 68 -24.24 -50.07 3.07
CA LEU A 68 -25.28 -50.72 3.85
C LEU A 68 -26.48 -51.05 2.95
N THR A 69 -27.03 -52.25 3.12
CA THR A 69 -28.29 -52.73 2.51
C THR A 69 -29.42 -52.85 3.55
N ALA A 70 -29.07 -52.74 4.82
CA ALA A 70 -29.96 -52.73 5.99
C ALA A 70 -29.24 -52.01 7.15
N ALA A 71 -29.98 -51.71 8.23
CA ALA A 71 -29.37 -51.17 9.44
C ALA A 71 -28.36 -52.17 10.05
N GLN A 72 -27.23 -51.66 10.53
CA GLN A 72 -26.14 -52.49 11.04
C GLN A 72 -25.75 -52.05 12.47
N THR A 73 -25.37 -53.02 13.30
CA THR A 73 -24.80 -52.77 14.64
C THR A 73 -23.47 -53.51 14.77
N ALA A 74 -22.48 -52.84 15.35
CA ALA A 74 -21.17 -53.40 15.70
C ALA A 74 -20.59 -52.65 16.91
N THR A 75 -19.53 -53.16 17.53
CA THR A 75 -18.85 -52.45 18.63
C THR A 75 -17.99 -51.31 18.08
N MET A 76 -17.25 -51.56 17.01
CA MET A 76 -16.35 -50.58 16.42
C MET A 76 -16.39 -50.63 14.90
N LEU A 77 -16.29 -49.46 14.27
CA LEU A 77 -15.91 -49.31 12.87
C LEU A 77 -14.60 -48.51 12.82
N ASP A 78 -13.56 -49.06 12.18
CA ASP A 78 -12.33 -48.37 11.82
C ASP A 78 -12.23 -48.33 10.29
N ILE A 79 -12.35 -47.15 9.69
CA ILE A 79 -12.17 -46.97 8.25
C ILE A 79 -10.73 -46.53 8.02
N GLU A 80 -9.94 -47.41 7.43
CA GLU A 80 -8.53 -47.17 7.17
C GLU A 80 -8.30 -46.16 6.05
N THR A 81 -7.04 -45.76 5.87
CA THR A 81 -6.65 -44.71 4.93
C THR A 81 -7.17 -45.00 3.52
N GLY A 82 -8.02 -44.11 3.00
CA GLY A 82 -8.63 -44.24 1.67
C GLY A 82 -9.79 -45.24 1.56
N GLY A 83 -10.20 -45.88 2.67
CA GLY A 83 -11.41 -46.70 2.72
C GLY A 83 -12.69 -45.86 2.77
N GLN A 84 -13.81 -46.42 2.34
CA GLN A 84 -15.09 -45.71 2.29
C GLN A 84 -16.26 -46.57 2.78
N VAL A 85 -17.20 -45.93 3.47
CA VAL A 85 -18.48 -46.56 3.85
C VAL A 85 -19.65 -45.65 3.51
N ASN A 86 -20.59 -46.16 2.71
CA ASN A 86 -21.83 -45.48 2.40
C ASN A 86 -23.01 -46.13 3.14
N ALA A 87 -23.53 -45.46 4.15
CA ALA A 87 -24.67 -45.92 4.93
C ALA A 87 -25.99 -45.88 4.16
N MET A 88 -26.00 -45.30 2.94
CA MET A 88 -27.20 -45.09 2.14
C MET A 88 -28.25 -44.38 2.99
N THR A 89 -29.40 -45.00 3.25
CA THR A 89 -30.46 -44.46 4.12
C THR A 89 -30.52 -45.15 5.48
N PHE A 90 -29.61 -46.09 5.75
CA PHE A 90 -29.63 -46.95 6.91
C PHE A 90 -28.82 -46.37 8.07
N ALA A 91 -29.19 -46.77 9.29
CA ALA A 91 -28.44 -46.42 10.49
C ALA A 91 -27.34 -47.45 10.74
N PHE A 92 -26.14 -46.97 11.07
CA PHE A 92 -25.05 -47.78 11.60
C PHE A 92 -24.86 -47.42 13.07
N THR A 93 -25.17 -48.33 13.98
CA THR A 93 -25.04 -48.09 15.43
C THR A 93 -23.74 -48.69 15.95
N LEU A 94 -22.89 -47.87 16.55
CA LEU A 94 -21.54 -48.22 17.00
C LEU A 94 -21.28 -47.74 18.43
N ALA A 95 -20.44 -48.47 19.17
CA ALA A 95 -19.90 -47.98 20.44
C ALA A 95 -18.69 -47.05 20.22
N SER A 96 -17.93 -47.25 19.14
CA SER A 96 -16.80 -46.39 18.75
C SER A 96 -16.65 -46.31 17.23
N PHE A 97 -16.20 -45.17 16.71
CA PHE A 97 -16.07 -44.93 15.29
C PHE A 97 -14.77 -44.17 14.96
N THR A 98 -13.92 -44.76 14.13
CA THR A 98 -12.64 -44.18 13.71
C THR A 98 -12.60 -44.01 12.20
N MET A 99 -12.10 -42.86 11.74
CA MET A 99 -11.79 -42.61 10.33
C MET A 99 -10.35 -42.13 10.23
N ARG A 100 -9.53 -42.84 9.46
CA ARG A 100 -8.12 -42.49 9.20
C ARG A 100 -8.03 -41.45 8.07
N ALA A 101 -6.81 -40.96 7.81
CA ALA A 101 -6.56 -39.97 6.76
C ALA A 101 -7.15 -40.42 5.40
N GLY A 102 -7.89 -39.56 4.71
CA GLY A 102 -8.51 -39.88 3.42
C GLY A 102 -9.67 -40.88 3.47
N ALA A 103 -10.04 -41.39 4.65
CA ALA A 103 -11.24 -42.22 4.81
C ALA A 103 -12.52 -41.39 4.61
N GLU A 104 -13.58 -41.99 4.07
CA GLU A 104 -14.87 -41.31 3.87
C GLU A 104 -16.05 -42.10 4.45
N TYR A 105 -16.94 -41.41 5.14
CA TYR A 105 -18.23 -41.95 5.55
C TYR A 105 -19.38 -41.10 5.01
N ILE A 106 -20.36 -41.76 4.38
CA ILE A 106 -21.50 -41.11 3.74
C ILE A 106 -22.78 -41.51 4.46
N GLN A 107 -23.51 -40.52 4.99
CA GLN A 107 -24.83 -40.72 5.60
C GLN A 107 -25.91 -40.03 4.79
N GLY A 108 -26.83 -40.83 4.25
CA GLY A 108 -28.05 -40.39 3.59
C GLY A 108 -29.32 -40.71 4.38
N GLY A 109 -30.47 -40.51 3.75
CA GLY A 109 -31.79 -40.77 4.36
C GLY A 109 -32.13 -39.82 5.52
N ALA A 110 -33.06 -40.23 6.39
CA ALA A 110 -33.51 -39.41 7.52
C ALA A 110 -32.65 -39.54 8.79
N VAL A 111 -31.56 -40.30 8.74
CA VAL A 111 -30.68 -40.54 9.88
C VAL A 111 -29.81 -39.30 10.11
N GLN A 112 -30.02 -38.60 11.22
CA GLN A 112 -29.26 -37.40 11.60
C GLN A 112 -28.23 -37.64 12.72
N ALA A 113 -28.22 -38.82 13.33
CA ALA A 113 -27.26 -39.18 14.36
C ALA A 113 -25.98 -39.71 13.72
N ILE A 114 -24.83 -39.27 14.21
CA ILE A 114 -23.53 -39.87 13.91
C ILE A 114 -23.53 -41.31 14.45
N PRO A 115 -22.88 -42.28 13.78
CA PRO A 115 -22.89 -43.68 14.19
C PRO A 115 -22.47 -43.98 15.63
N SER A 116 -21.71 -43.08 16.26
CA SER A 116 -21.19 -43.20 17.62
C SER A 116 -21.13 -41.83 18.30
N THR A 117 -21.12 -41.83 19.64
CA THR A 117 -20.76 -40.64 20.46
C THR A 117 -19.27 -40.61 20.82
N VAL A 118 -18.57 -41.73 20.64
CA VAL A 118 -17.12 -41.87 20.77
C VAL A 118 -16.53 -41.96 19.37
N CYS A 119 -15.98 -40.85 18.88
CA CYS A 119 -15.43 -40.74 17.52
C CYS A 119 -13.98 -40.25 17.54
N SER A 120 -13.17 -40.74 16.61
CA SER A 120 -11.80 -40.28 16.34
C SER A 120 -11.61 -40.12 14.84
N PHE A 121 -11.70 -38.88 14.35
CA PHE A 121 -11.60 -38.58 12.92
C PHE A 121 -10.29 -37.85 12.63
N ASP A 122 -9.52 -38.37 11.69
CA ASP A 122 -8.33 -37.72 11.18
C ASP A 122 -8.71 -36.43 10.43
N VAL A 123 -7.84 -35.40 10.45
CA VAL A 123 -8.08 -34.13 9.77
C VAL A 123 -8.32 -34.29 8.27
N ALA A 124 -7.67 -35.26 7.62
CA ALA A 124 -7.83 -35.56 6.21
C ALA A 124 -8.99 -36.52 5.91
N SER A 125 -9.72 -37.02 6.92
CA SER A 125 -10.93 -37.83 6.70
C SER A 125 -12.12 -36.96 6.27
N THR A 126 -13.14 -37.55 5.68
CA THR A 126 -14.35 -36.83 5.23
C THR A 126 -15.61 -37.47 5.77
N TYR A 127 -16.40 -36.70 6.51
CA TYR A 127 -17.79 -37.05 6.79
C TYR A 127 -18.70 -36.32 5.81
N ARG A 128 -19.52 -37.07 5.07
CA ARG A 128 -20.46 -36.54 4.08
C ARG A 128 -21.89 -36.80 4.53
N PHE A 129 -22.64 -35.73 4.74
CA PHE A 129 -24.08 -35.80 4.99
C PHE A 129 -24.86 -35.43 3.73
N ASN A 130 -25.44 -36.44 3.06
CA ASN A 130 -26.31 -36.27 1.90
C ASN A 130 -27.76 -36.68 2.19
N GLY A 131 -28.12 -36.70 3.48
CA GLY A 131 -29.43 -37.09 3.97
C GLY A 131 -30.50 -36.00 3.87
N THR A 132 -31.55 -36.16 4.67
CA THR A 132 -32.65 -35.20 4.76
C THR A 132 -32.40 -34.22 5.90
N GLN A 133 -32.27 -32.94 5.57
CA GLN A 133 -32.20 -31.88 6.57
C GLN A 133 -33.61 -31.55 7.08
N ALA A 134 -33.86 -31.81 8.37
CA ALA A 134 -35.11 -31.48 9.04
C ALA A 134 -34.85 -30.82 10.40
N GLY A 135 -35.02 -29.50 10.49
CA GLY A 135 -35.02 -28.72 11.74
C GLY A 135 -33.66 -28.60 12.43
N THR A 136 -33.70 -28.38 13.75
CA THR A 136 -32.50 -28.35 14.60
C THR A 136 -32.01 -29.78 14.84
N SER A 137 -30.77 -30.10 14.47
CA SER A 137 -30.16 -31.37 14.86
C SER A 137 -29.88 -31.32 16.37
N ASN A 138 -30.73 -31.92 17.20
CA ASN A 138 -30.45 -32.03 18.65
C ASN A 138 -29.50 -33.20 18.96
N THR A 139 -28.91 -33.80 17.93
CA THR A 139 -28.00 -34.93 18.06
C THR A 139 -26.56 -34.45 18.30
N PRO A 140 -25.85 -35.03 19.29
CA PRO A 140 -24.41 -34.95 19.43
C PRO A 140 -23.66 -35.14 18.10
N TYR A 141 -22.72 -34.26 17.80
CA TYR A 141 -21.75 -34.48 16.72
C TYR A 141 -20.30 -34.30 17.21
N PRO A 142 -19.33 -35.06 16.64
CA PRO A 142 -17.93 -35.05 17.05
C PRO A 142 -17.17 -33.86 16.45
N GLU A 143 -15.85 -33.85 16.66
CA GLU A 143 -14.95 -33.08 15.81
C GLU A 143 -14.80 -33.81 14.47
N PHE A 144 -15.00 -33.08 13.37
CA PHE A 144 -14.81 -33.61 12.02
C PHE A 144 -13.40 -33.35 11.51
N GLY A 145 -12.90 -34.21 10.62
CA GLY A 145 -11.82 -33.84 9.71
C GLY A 145 -12.34 -32.82 8.71
N ASN A 146 -12.79 -33.27 7.56
CA ASN A 146 -13.62 -32.51 6.64
C ASN A 146 -15.10 -32.84 6.84
N LEU A 147 -15.97 -31.84 6.62
CA LEU A 147 -17.41 -32.01 6.63
C LEU A 147 -18.01 -31.54 5.30
N VAL A 148 -18.65 -32.45 4.57
CA VAL A 148 -19.44 -32.11 3.39
C VAL A 148 -20.92 -32.20 3.74
N TRP A 149 -21.61 -31.05 3.73
CA TRP A 149 -23.01 -30.91 4.05
C TRP A 149 -23.83 -30.68 2.78
N GLU A 150 -24.42 -31.75 2.26
CA GLU A 150 -25.18 -31.74 1.00
C GLU A 150 -26.58 -32.36 1.11
N PRO A 151 -27.37 -31.97 2.12
CA PRO A 151 -28.67 -32.58 2.33
C PRO A 151 -29.69 -32.19 1.27
N THR A 152 -30.71 -33.04 1.11
CA THR A 152 -32.00 -32.63 0.57
C THR A 152 -32.83 -31.99 1.68
N PRO A 153 -33.21 -30.71 1.59
CA PRO A 153 -33.84 -30.01 2.70
C PRO A 153 -35.37 -30.24 2.76
N ALA A 154 -35.86 -30.78 3.87
CA ALA A 154 -37.28 -30.73 4.22
C ALA A 154 -37.64 -29.39 4.88
N SER A 155 -36.73 -28.82 5.67
CA SER A 155 -36.85 -27.49 6.30
C SER A 155 -35.47 -26.83 6.48
N ALA A 156 -35.42 -25.65 7.11
CA ALA A 156 -34.15 -25.03 7.50
C ALA A 156 -33.42 -25.87 8.56
N GLY A 157 -32.10 -25.99 8.43
CA GLY A 157 -31.22 -26.75 9.30
C GLY A 157 -30.50 -25.88 10.32
N THR A 158 -29.95 -26.50 11.37
CA THR A 158 -29.02 -25.83 12.30
C THR A 158 -27.93 -26.81 12.74
N PHE A 159 -26.67 -26.39 12.67
CA PHE A 159 -25.53 -27.06 13.31
C PHE A 159 -25.59 -26.82 14.82
N GLN A 160 -26.44 -27.58 15.51
CA GLN A 160 -26.60 -27.46 16.96
C GLN A 160 -25.94 -28.64 17.68
N ASN A 161 -24.88 -28.40 18.47
CA ASN A 161 -24.28 -29.48 19.27
C ASN A 161 -24.94 -29.48 20.65
N SER A 162 -25.61 -30.57 20.99
CA SER A 162 -26.28 -30.71 22.30
C SER A 162 -25.45 -31.52 23.31
N LEU A 163 -24.19 -31.85 23.01
CA LEU A 163 -23.27 -32.49 23.95
C LEU A 163 -22.95 -31.57 25.14
N THR A 164 -23.25 -32.05 26.34
CA THR A 164 -22.80 -31.39 27.58
C THR A 164 -21.28 -31.52 27.66
N GLY A 165 -20.55 -30.40 27.67
CA GLY A 165 -19.09 -30.41 27.60
C GLY A 165 -18.50 -30.62 26.20
N ALA A 166 -19.29 -30.34 25.14
CA ALA A 166 -18.78 -30.25 23.77
C ALA A 166 -17.49 -29.40 23.72
N PRO A 167 -16.54 -29.71 22.82
CA PRO A 167 -15.20 -29.13 22.82
C PRO A 167 -15.16 -27.58 22.80
N LEU A 168 -16.24 -26.93 22.32
CA LEU A 168 -16.41 -25.47 22.33
C LEU A 168 -17.87 -25.03 22.55
N TYR A 169 -18.34 -24.93 23.80
CA TYR A 169 -19.67 -24.34 24.16
C TYR A 169 -20.87 -24.79 23.28
N GLY A 170 -20.90 -26.04 22.81
CA GLY A 170 -21.99 -26.56 21.98
C GLY A 170 -21.95 -26.15 20.49
N GLY A 171 -20.79 -25.71 19.97
CA GLY A 171 -20.58 -25.42 18.55
C GLY A 171 -20.06 -26.59 17.70
N LEU A 172 -19.93 -26.32 16.40
CA LEU A 172 -19.39 -27.20 15.35
C LEU A 172 -17.86 -27.09 15.31
N VAL A 173 -17.18 -28.22 15.20
CA VAL A 173 -15.72 -28.27 15.04
C VAL A 173 -15.37 -29.09 13.79
N VAL A 174 -14.72 -28.45 12.84
CA VAL A 174 -14.20 -29.03 11.60
C VAL A 174 -12.71 -28.70 11.54
N ARG A 175 -11.85 -29.72 11.53
CA ARG A 175 -10.39 -29.56 11.54
C ARG A 175 -9.79 -29.34 10.14
N GLY A 176 -10.55 -29.65 9.11
CA GLY A 176 -10.29 -29.33 7.71
C GLY A 176 -11.38 -28.42 7.17
N ASP A 177 -11.89 -28.74 5.98
CA ASP A 177 -12.82 -27.89 5.25
C ASP A 177 -14.28 -28.22 5.54
N LEU A 178 -15.11 -27.16 5.52
CA LEU A 178 -16.56 -27.25 5.52
C LEU A 178 -17.12 -26.89 4.16
N ALA A 179 -17.70 -27.87 3.46
CA ALA A 179 -18.38 -27.69 2.19
C ALA A 179 -19.90 -27.69 2.39
N ILE A 180 -20.59 -26.65 1.91
CA ILE A 180 -22.05 -26.52 1.94
C ILE A 180 -22.61 -26.60 0.51
N ASN A 181 -23.46 -27.60 0.28
CA ASN A 181 -24.07 -27.87 -1.02
C ASN A 181 -25.52 -28.37 -0.85
N ILE A 182 -26.39 -27.52 -0.30
CA ILE A 182 -27.81 -27.87 -0.11
C ILE A 182 -28.45 -28.17 -1.47
N GLN A 183 -29.09 -29.33 -1.56
CA GLN A 183 -29.68 -29.86 -2.79
C GLN A 183 -31.10 -29.33 -3.01
N GLY A 184 -31.59 -29.51 -4.24
CA GLY A 184 -32.97 -29.19 -4.63
C GLY A 184 -33.16 -27.76 -5.15
N PRO A 185 -34.35 -27.43 -5.69
CA PRO A 185 -34.58 -26.18 -6.41
C PRO A 185 -34.88 -24.98 -5.50
N THR A 186 -35.18 -25.21 -4.22
CA THR A 186 -35.58 -24.14 -3.30
C THR A 186 -34.43 -23.73 -2.41
N LYS A 187 -34.13 -22.43 -2.34
CA LYS A 187 -33.15 -21.89 -1.40
C LYS A 187 -33.56 -22.21 0.05
N ARG A 188 -32.66 -22.81 0.81
CA ARG A 188 -32.86 -23.22 2.20
C ARG A 188 -31.64 -22.89 3.04
N GLU A 189 -31.90 -22.68 4.31
CA GLU A 189 -30.87 -22.26 5.26
C GLU A 189 -30.23 -23.46 5.96
N VAL A 190 -28.93 -23.36 6.19
CA VAL A 190 -28.23 -24.05 7.27
C VAL A 190 -27.65 -22.98 8.20
N ARG A 191 -27.89 -23.12 9.49
CA ARG A 191 -27.60 -22.09 10.51
C ARG A 191 -26.54 -22.58 11.47
N PHE A 192 -25.60 -21.74 11.87
CA PHE A 192 -24.67 -22.07 12.96
C PHE A 192 -25.38 -21.96 14.33
N ALA A 193 -26.22 -20.94 14.51
CA ALA A 193 -27.02 -20.80 15.72
C ALA A 193 -28.51 -20.54 15.45
N THR A 194 -29.37 -21.17 16.26
CA THR A 194 -30.79 -20.84 16.43
C THR A 194 -31.14 -20.77 17.93
N GLY A 195 -32.08 -19.90 18.31
CA GLY A 195 -32.66 -19.83 19.67
C GLY A 195 -31.99 -18.81 20.62
N SER A 196 -32.50 -18.71 21.86
CA SER A 196 -32.18 -17.62 22.79
C SER A 196 -31.38 -18.02 24.05
N THR A 197 -31.05 -19.30 24.23
CA THR A 197 -30.61 -19.82 25.54
C THR A 197 -29.15 -20.25 25.62
N VAL A 198 -28.45 -20.45 24.49
CA VAL A 198 -27.06 -20.92 24.47
C VAL A 198 -26.21 -20.11 23.50
N ARG A 199 -25.06 -19.60 23.98
CA ARG A 199 -23.99 -19.04 23.14
C ARG A 199 -23.22 -20.20 22.51
N ARG A 200 -22.86 -20.09 21.24
CA ARG A 200 -22.09 -21.14 20.53
C ARG A 200 -20.77 -20.56 20.01
N ASN A 201 -19.80 -21.46 19.85
CA ASN A 201 -18.51 -21.14 19.28
C ASN A 201 -18.12 -22.26 18.32
N HIS A 202 -18.10 -21.95 17.03
CA HIS A 202 -17.78 -22.86 15.96
C HIS A 202 -16.34 -22.63 15.51
N THR A 203 -15.67 -23.70 15.11
CA THR A 203 -14.31 -23.68 14.56
C THR A 203 -14.27 -24.48 13.28
N ILE A 204 -13.72 -23.87 12.24
CA ILE A 204 -13.39 -24.49 10.96
C ILE A 204 -11.94 -24.11 10.71
N ASP A 205 -11.01 -25.05 10.83
CA ASP A 205 -9.57 -24.75 10.71
C ASP A 205 -9.16 -24.54 9.23
N GLY A 206 -9.87 -25.17 8.28
CA GLY A 206 -9.72 -24.98 6.83
C GLY A 206 -10.69 -23.95 6.24
N ASP A 207 -11.15 -24.21 5.01
CA ASP A 207 -12.03 -23.32 4.24
C ASP A 207 -13.52 -23.56 4.51
N LEU A 208 -14.33 -22.52 4.31
CA LEU A 208 -15.79 -22.63 4.21
C LEU A 208 -16.22 -22.36 2.77
N VAL A 209 -16.71 -23.39 2.08
CA VAL A 209 -17.08 -23.30 0.65
C VAL A 209 -18.58 -23.49 0.46
N ILE A 210 -19.24 -22.56 -0.26
CA ILE A 210 -20.66 -22.63 -0.61
C ILE A 210 -20.81 -22.84 -2.12
N PHE A 211 -21.40 -23.97 -2.51
CA PHE A 211 -21.41 -24.43 -3.92
C PHE A 211 -22.71 -24.18 -4.67
N SER A 212 -23.86 -24.20 -3.99
CA SER A 212 -25.17 -24.26 -4.65
C SER A 212 -25.96 -22.95 -4.51
N THR A 213 -26.69 -22.56 -5.55
CA THR A 213 -27.63 -21.41 -5.49
C THR A 213 -28.76 -21.62 -4.49
N SER A 214 -29.04 -22.87 -4.11
CA SER A 214 -30.00 -23.23 -3.09
C SER A 214 -29.45 -23.15 -1.66
N SER A 215 -28.14 -22.96 -1.51
CA SER A 215 -27.50 -22.88 -0.20
C SER A 215 -27.61 -21.46 0.39
N SER A 216 -28.05 -21.38 1.64
CA SER A 216 -27.94 -20.16 2.45
C SER A 216 -27.33 -20.51 3.80
N VAL A 217 -26.13 -19.99 4.06
CA VAL A 217 -25.44 -20.14 5.34
C VAL A 217 -25.79 -18.97 6.23
N VAL A 218 -26.20 -19.23 7.48
CA VAL A 218 -26.57 -18.21 8.46
C VAL A 218 -25.69 -18.35 9.69
N LEU A 219 -25.01 -17.29 10.10
CA LEU A 219 -24.25 -17.31 11.35
C LEU A 219 -25.20 -17.38 12.55
N ASN A 220 -26.08 -16.38 12.71
CA ASN A 220 -26.90 -16.25 13.89
C ASN A 220 -28.39 -16.03 13.57
N ASN A 221 -29.22 -16.96 14.03
CA ASN A 221 -30.68 -16.89 14.04
C ASN A 221 -31.22 -16.95 15.49
N GLY A 222 -30.51 -16.30 16.42
CA GLY A 222 -30.79 -16.30 17.86
C GLY A 222 -30.70 -14.90 18.48
N THR A 223 -30.79 -14.84 19.81
CA THR A 223 -30.72 -13.58 20.56
C THR A 223 -29.42 -13.41 21.34
N LEU A 224 -28.55 -14.42 21.36
CA LEU A 224 -27.26 -14.40 22.03
C LEU A 224 -26.11 -14.22 21.02
N THR A 225 -24.89 -14.12 21.55
CA THR A 225 -23.67 -14.11 20.74
C THR A 225 -23.34 -15.51 20.23
N ASP A 226 -23.05 -15.60 18.94
CA ASP A 226 -22.49 -16.77 18.28
C ASP A 226 -21.20 -16.39 17.57
N THR A 227 -20.19 -17.24 17.67
CA THR A 227 -18.87 -17.01 17.07
C THR A 227 -18.53 -18.13 16.11
N VAL A 228 -18.06 -17.78 14.92
CA VAL A 228 -17.47 -18.73 13.97
C VAL A 228 -16.03 -18.29 13.69
N ASN A 229 -15.08 -19.15 14.03
CA ASN A 229 -13.66 -18.97 13.73
C ASN A 229 -13.33 -19.81 12.49
N LEU A 230 -12.93 -19.14 11.42
CA LEU A 230 -12.53 -19.75 10.17
C LEU A 230 -11.03 -19.53 9.98
N GLY A 231 -10.25 -20.61 9.88
CA GLY A 231 -8.81 -20.54 9.68
C GLY A 231 -8.43 -20.21 8.23
N GLY A 232 -9.18 -20.75 7.27
CA GLY A 232 -9.00 -20.54 5.84
C GLY A 232 -9.95 -19.50 5.23
N ASP A 233 -10.24 -19.69 3.94
CA ASP A 233 -11.02 -18.79 3.10
C ASP A 233 -12.53 -19.02 3.26
N LEU A 234 -13.31 -17.93 3.18
CA LEU A 234 -14.74 -18.01 2.88
C LEU A 234 -14.91 -17.90 1.36
N ILE A 235 -15.30 -18.99 0.72
CA ILE A 235 -15.48 -19.09 -0.73
C ILE A 235 -16.95 -19.29 -1.05
N ILE A 236 -17.57 -18.31 -1.71
CA ILE A 236 -18.97 -18.38 -2.15
C ILE A 236 -18.96 -18.54 -3.67
N ASN A 237 -18.97 -19.78 -4.13
CA ASN A 237 -19.08 -20.10 -5.57
C ASN A 237 -20.50 -19.86 -6.08
N ALA A 238 -21.50 -20.18 -5.24
CA ALA A 238 -22.90 -19.83 -5.44
C ALA A 238 -23.63 -19.75 -4.09
N GLY A 239 -24.87 -19.26 -4.10
CA GLY A 239 -25.69 -19.18 -2.88
C GLY A 239 -25.37 -17.95 -2.03
N ILE A 240 -25.83 -17.98 -0.77
CA ILE A 240 -25.77 -16.83 0.13
C ILE A 240 -24.99 -17.16 1.40
N PHE A 241 -24.09 -16.26 1.79
CA PHE A 241 -23.60 -16.17 3.16
C PHE A 241 -24.27 -14.97 3.86
N LYS A 242 -24.90 -15.20 5.01
CA LYS A 242 -25.54 -14.13 5.77
C LYS A 242 -25.27 -14.22 7.26
N ALA A 243 -25.13 -13.07 7.90
CA ALA A 243 -24.80 -13.04 9.32
C ALA A 243 -26.03 -13.21 10.23
N LEU A 244 -27.09 -12.42 10.05
CA LEU A 244 -28.17 -12.30 11.03
C LEU A 244 -29.57 -12.56 10.46
N ASN A 245 -30.34 -13.39 11.14
CA ASN A 245 -31.80 -13.50 10.96
C ASN A 245 -32.59 -13.00 12.18
N SER A 246 -31.92 -12.59 13.25
CA SER A 246 -32.56 -12.21 14.52
C SER A 246 -31.80 -11.05 15.21
N THR A 247 -31.94 -10.90 16.52
CA THR A 247 -31.42 -9.75 17.30
C THR A 247 -30.11 -10.01 18.03
N GLY A 248 -29.56 -11.23 17.95
CA GLY A 248 -28.30 -11.60 18.58
C GLY A 248 -27.05 -11.02 17.92
N THR A 249 -25.88 -11.50 18.34
CA THR A 249 -24.60 -11.08 17.77
C THR A 249 -23.97 -12.22 16.98
N ALA A 250 -23.57 -11.98 15.74
CA ALA A 250 -22.74 -12.87 14.95
C ALA A 250 -21.31 -12.32 14.94
N VAL A 251 -20.34 -13.08 15.41
CA VAL A 251 -18.91 -12.77 15.31
C VAL A 251 -18.29 -13.75 14.32
N PHE A 252 -17.70 -13.25 13.25
CA PHE A 252 -17.01 -14.03 12.24
C PHE A 252 -15.54 -13.63 12.21
N ASN A 253 -14.68 -14.52 12.68
CA ASN A 253 -13.23 -14.35 12.64
C ASN A 253 -12.71 -15.09 11.41
N LEU A 254 -12.21 -14.35 10.43
CA LEU A 254 -11.79 -14.85 9.13
C LEU A 254 -10.26 -14.82 9.01
N GLY A 255 -9.66 -16.01 8.96
CA GLY A 255 -8.22 -16.23 8.81
C GLY A 255 -7.72 -16.11 7.38
N GLY A 256 -8.56 -16.39 6.39
CA GLY A 256 -8.23 -16.28 4.97
C GLY A 256 -8.96 -15.15 4.24
N SER A 257 -9.16 -15.33 2.93
CA SER A 257 -9.84 -14.41 2.03
C SER A 257 -11.36 -14.55 2.11
N LEU A 258 -12.06 -13.45 1.83
CA LEU A 258 -13.49 -13.46 1.52
C LEU A 258 -13.64 -13.36 0.01
N LEU A 259 -14.06 -14.46 -0.63
CA LEU A 259 -14.16 -14.58 -2.07
C LEU A 259 -15.61 -14.87 -2.48
N ASN A 260 -16.37 -13.81 -2.77
CA ASN A 260 -17.72 -13.94 -3.30
C ASN A 260 -17.73 -13.91 -4.83
N TYR A 261 -17.90 -15.09 -5.44
CA TYR A 261 -18.18 -15.28 -6.86
C TYR A 261 -19.67 -15.50 -7.15
N GLY A 262 -20.45 -15.80 -6.10
CA GLY A 262 -21.83 -16.27 -6.15
C GLY A 262 -22.88 -15.17 -6.02
N ASP A 263 -23.97 -15.47 -5.29
CA ASP A 263 -25.09 -14.56 -5.07
C ASP A 263 -24.66 -13.47 -4.06
N SER A 264 -25.04 -13.48 -2.78
CA SER A 264 -24.77 -12.35 -1.87
C SER A 264 -24.03 -12.72 -0.59
N CYS A 265 -23.21 -11.80 -0.06
CA CYS A 265 -22.56 -11.90 1.25
C CYS A 265 -22.90 -10.68 2.13
N TYR A 266 -23.80 -10.82 3.10
CA TYR A 266 -24.37 -9.64 3.76
C TYR A 266 -24.79 -9.84 5.22
N ALA A 267 -25.07 -8.74 5.92
CA ALA A 267 -25.37 -8.73 7.35
C ALA A 267 -26.67 -9.48 7.71
N GLY A 268 -27.53 -9.76 6.74
CA GLY A 268 -28.84 -10.37 6.96
C GLY A 268 -29.94 -9.34 7.32
N ASN A 269 -31.16 -9.83 7.51
CA ASN A 269 -32.35 -9.02 7.83
C ASN A 269 -32.54 -8.80 9.34
N GLY A 270 -31.73 -9.45 10.18
CA GLY A 270 -31.79 -9.32 11.62
C GLY A 270 -31.37 -7.93 12.10
N ALA A 271 -32.00 -7.45 13.19
CA ALA A 271 -31.67 -6.19 13.85
C ALA A 271 -30.47 -6.30 14.82
N GLY A 272 -29.84 -7.47 14.91
CA GLY A 272 -28.67 -7.72 15.76
C GLY A 272 -27.37 -7.10 15.27
N THR A 273 -26.25 -7.54 15.83
CA THR A 273 -24.90 -7.03 15.49
C THR A 273 -24.10 -8.07 14.72
N TYR A 274 -23.50 -7.70 13.59
CA TYR A 274 -22.59 -8.55 12.84
C TYR A 274 -21.18 -7.96 12.89
N VAL A 275 -20.23 -8.72 13.43
CA VAL A 275 -18.82 -8.37 13.51
C VAL A 275 -18.03 -9.29 12.59
N LEU A 276 -17.38 -8.73 11.59
CA LEU A 276 -16.37 -9.38 10.75
C LEU A 276 -14.99 -8.92 11.21
N ASN A 277 -14.15 -9.87 11.64
CA ASN A 277 -12.75 -9.62 11.99
C ASN A 277 -11.85 -10.34 10.98
N PHE A 278 -10.96 -9.59 10.33
CA PHE A 278 -9.88 -10.20 9.54
C PHE A 278 -8.74 -10.60 10.46
N THR A 279 -8.54 -11.89 10.68
CA THR A 279 -7.54 -12.42 11.62
C THR A 279 -6.31 -13.00 10.93
N GLY A 280 -6.34 -13.13 9.59
CA GLY A 280 -5.24 -13.64 8.75
C GLY A 280 -3.95 -12.81 8.79
N THR A 281 -2.80 -13.46 8.66
CA THR A 281 -1.47 -12.81 8.68
C THR A 281 -0.90 -12.51 7.29
N ASN A 282 -1.39 -13.19 6.25
CA ASN A 282 -1.02 -12.91 4.86
C ASN A 282 -2.03 -11.91 4.29
N GLY A 283 -1.63 -11.03 3.37
CA GLY A 283 -2.57 -10.11 2.71
C GLY A 283 -3.78 -10.86 2.15
N VAL A 284 -4.92 -10.74 2.82
CA VAL A 284 -6.14 -11.47 2.45
C VAL A 284 -6.95 -10.66 1.46
N ASN A 285 -7.55 -11.33 0.48
CA ASN A 285 -8.41 -10.64 -0.47
C ASN A 285 -9.82 -10.54 0.09
N CYS A 286 -10.40 -9.34 0.02
CA CYS A 286 -11.81 -9.11 0.28
C CYS A 286 -12.48 -8.75 -1.05
N ARG A 287 -13.17 -9.72 -1.64
CA ARG A 287 -14.05 -9.56 -2.80
C ARG A 287 -15.48 -9.77 -2.32
N PRO A 288 -16.19 -8.71 -1.88
CA PRO A 288 -17.51 -8.87 -1.30
C PRO A 288 -18.57 -9.32 -2.32
N GLY A 289 -18.40 -9.06 -3.64
CA GLY A 289 -19.34 -9.44 -4.71
C GLY A 289 -20.15 -8.26 -5.26
N TRP A 290 -21.03 -8.49 -6.25
CA TRP A 290 -21.68 -7.42 -7.03
C TRP A 290 -23.04 -6.93 -6.49
N ASN A 291 -23.62 -7.61 -5.49
CA ASN A 291 -25.00 -7.44 -5.02
C ASN A 291 -25.08 -7.40 -3.48
N SER A 292 -25.65 -6.31 -2.95
CA SER A 292 -26.13 -6.18 -1.57
C SER A 292 -25.20 -6.63 -0.44
N ASN A 293 -23.88 -6.52 -0.62
CA ASN A 293 -22.98 -6.75 0.50
C ASN A 293 -23.20 -5.68 1.54
N SER A 294 -23.32 -6.07 2.78
CA SER A 294 -23.56 -5.13 3.85
C SER A 294 -22.98 -5.67 5.13
N PHE A 295 -22.24 -4.83 5.83
CA PHE A 295 -21.59 -5.20 7.08
C PHE A 295 -22.02 -4.21 8.16
N ARG A 296 -22.10 -4.70 9.42
CA ARG A 296 -22.43 -3.86 10.59
C ARG A 296 -21.18 -3.45 11.37
N THR A 297 -20.20 -4.33 11.50
CA THR A 297 -18.92 -4.00 12.09
C THR A 297 -17.86 -4.76 11.32
N VAL A 298 -16.91 -4.05 10.74
CA VAL A 298 -15.75 -4.65 10.05
C VAL A 298 -14.49 -4.16 10.74
N ASN A 299 -13.64 -5.09 11.15
CA ASN A 299 -12.40 -4.78 11.84
C ASN A 299 -11.21 -5.39 11.10
N ILE A 300 -10.21 -4.55 10.85
CA ILE A 300 -8.86 -4.96 10.48
C ILE A 300 -7.98 -4.68 11.71
N PRO A 301 -7.63 -5.69 12.50
CA PRO A 301 -6.71 -5.55 13.63
C PRO A 301 -5.30 -5.10 13.20
N ALA A 302 -4.53 -4.58 14.14
CA ALA A 302 -3.13 -4.22 13.91
C ALA A 302 -2.29 -5.43 13.47
N GLY A 303 -1.35 -5.18 12.55
CA GLY A 303 -0.50 -6.22 11.95
C GLY A 303 -1.24 -7.15 10.97
N LYS A 304 -2.44 -6.78 10.53
CA LYS A 304 -3.24 -7.51 9.52
C LYS A 304 -3.29 -6.71 8.24
N VAL A 305 -3.31 -7.41 7.11
CA VAL A 305 -3.31 -6.81 5.77
C VAL A 305 -4.50 -7.32 4.98
N VAL A 306 -5.30 -6.40 4.42
CA VAL A 306 -6.48 -6.71 3.61
C VAL A 306 -6.43 -5.96 2.28
N ASN A 307 -6.68 -6.67 1.18
CA ASN A 307 -6.83 -6.11 -0.15
C ASN A 307 -8.31 -6.09 -0.52
N LEU A 308 -8.92 -4.92 -0.55
CA LEU A 308 -10.28 -4.74 -1.06
C LEU A 308 -10.23 -4.63 -2.59
N ILE A 309 -10.84 -5.63 -3.25
CA ILE A 309 -10.71 -5.82 -4.70
C ILE A 309 -12.05 -5.97 -5.42
N LEU A 310 -12.06 -5.53 -6.69
CA LEU A 310 -13.10 -5.77 -7.71
C LEU A 310 -14.51 -5.23 -7.43
N SER A 311 -14.88 -4.92 -6.19
CA SER A 311 -16.23 -4.49 -5.82
C SER A 311 -16.23 -3.68 -4.54
N ASP A 312 -17.18 -2.74 -4.44
CA ASP A 312 -17.31 -1.90 -3.26
C ASP A 312 -17.78 -2.68 -2.03
N LEU A 313 -17.32 -2.25 -0.85
CA LEU A 313 -17.77 -2.77 0.44
C LEU A 313 -18.72 -1.76 1.09
N ASN A 314 -19.96 -2.16 1.34
CA ASN A 314 -20.98 -1.30 1.91
C ASN A 314 -21.13 -1.49 3.44
N VAL A 315 -21.02 -0.39 4.18
CA VAL A 315 -21.09 -0.28 5.63
C VAL A 315 -22.44 0.35 6.00
N LEU A 316 -23.30 -0.40 6.71
CA LEU A 316 -24.71 0.00 6.94
C LEU A 316 -24.87 1.22 7.85
N ALA A 317 -26.05 1.84 7.85
CA ALA A 317 -26.34 2.89 8.84
C ALA A 317 -26.19 2.36 10.29
N GLY A 318 -25.47 3.11 11.12
CA GLY A 318 -25.13 2.70 12.50
C GLY A 318 -24.07 1.59 12.60
N ALA A 319 -23.42 1.26 11.49
CA ALA A 319 -22.31 0.33 11.40
C ALA A 319 -20.97 1.05 11.47
N THR A 320 -19.89 0.30 11.71
CA THR A 320 -18.52 0.81 11.72
C THR A 320 -17.58 -0.04 10.86
N PHE A 321 -16.65 0.61 10.18
CA PHE A 321 -15.46 -0.01 9.60
C PHE A 321 -14.23 0.57 10.29
N THR A 322 -13.45 -0.26 10.97
CA THR A 322 -12.25 0.16 11.70
C THR A 322 -11.01 -0.51 11.13
N ASN A 323 -10.10 0.30 10.60
CA ASN A 323 -8.77 -0.16 10.18
C ASN A 323 -7.72 0.22 11.23
N ASN A 324 -7.16 -0.78 11.90
CA ASN A 324 -5.98 -0.67 12.76
C ASN A 324 -4.73 -1.32 12.12
N GLY A 325 -4.87 -1.94 10.94
CA GLY A 325 -3.80 -2.60 10.20
C GLY A 325 -3.59 -1.93 8.85
N GLU A 326 -3.46 -2.72 7.79
CA GLU A 326 -3.26 -2.24 6.43
C GLU A 326 -4.46 -2.61 5.55
N LEU A 327 -4.99 -1.63 4.83
CA LEU A 327 -6.07 -1.81 3.89
C LEU A 327 -5.68 -1.23 2.54
N TYR A 328 -5.63 -2.05 1.50
CA TYR A 328 -5.38 -1.62 0.13
C TYR A 328 -6.67 -1.66 -0.68
N CYS A 329 -7.11 -0.52 -1.20
CA CYS A 329 -8.38 -0.37 -1.88
C CYS A 329 -8.19 -0.12 -3.37
N THR A 330 -8.56 -1.10 -4.20
CA THR A 330 -8.80 -0.88 -5.65
C THR A 330 -10.27 -0.57 -5.95
N SER A 331 -11.15 -0.79 -4.98
CA SER A 331 -12.57 -0.43 -4.97
C SER A 331 -12.90 0.37 -3.71
N SER A 332 -14.16 0.82 -3.58
CA SER A 332 -14.55 1.83 -2.59
C SER A 332 -15.19 1.22 -1.35
N ILE A 333 -15.08 1.92 -0.22
CA ILE A 333 -15.88 1.68 0.99
C ILE A 333 -17.04 2.68 0.95
N VAL A 334 -18.27 2.18 0.93
CA VAL A 334 -19.48 2.97 0.71
C VAL A 334 -20.50 2.71 1.83
N GLY A 335 -21.65 3.38 1.77
CA GLY A 335 -22.75 3.17 2.69
C GLY A 335 -22.91 4.27 3.72
N ALA A 336 -23.81 4.07 4.69
CA ALA A 336 -24.22 5.09 5.66
C ALA A 336 -23.59 4.93 7.05
N GLY A 337 -22.68 3.96 7.21
CA GLY A 337 -21.95 3.76 8.45
C GLY A 337 -20.68 4.60 8.54
N ASP A 338 -20.02 4.49 9.68
CA ASP A 338 -18.80 5.23 9.99
C ASP A 338 -17.56 4.46 9.51
N PHE A 339 -16.50 5.22 9.21
CA PHE A 339 -15.18 4.70 8.89
C PHE A 339 -14.12 5.30 9.83
N THR A 340 -13.20 4.48 10.30
CA THR A 340 -12.07 4.90 11.14
C THR A 340 -10.77 4.29 10.61
N LEU A 341 -9.80 5.15 10.29
CA LEU A 341 -8.40 4.80 10.10
C LEU A 341 -7.62 5.21 11.36
N ALA A 342 -7.17 4.22 12.12
CA ALA A 342 -6.53 4.43 13.41
C ALA A 342 -5.05 4.84 13.28
N SER A 343 -4.49 5.34 14.37
CA SER A 343 -3.06 5.64 14.47
C SER A 343 -2.21 4.40 14.19
N GLY A 344 -1.16 4.54 13.39
CA GLY A 344 -0.29 3.44 12.94
C GLY A 344 -0.89 2.51 11.88
N ALA A 345 -2.11 2.78 11.42
CA ALA A 345 -2.74 2.04 10.32
C ALA A 345 -2.35 2.63 8.95
N THR A 346 -2.44 1.80 7.91
CA THR A 346 -2.13 2.18 6.52
C THR A 346 -3.37 2.05 5.64
N LEU A 347 -3.60 3.05 4.78
CA LEU A 347 -4.61 3.01 3.73
C LEU A 347 -3.97 3.19 2.34
N GLY A 348 -4.05 2.14 1.52
CA GLY A 348 -3.75 2.18 0.09
C GLY A 348 -4.96 2.64 -0.72
N ILE A 349 -4.74 3.64 -1.56
CA ILE A 349 -5.73 4.39 -2.31
C ILE A 349 -5.46 4.14 -3.79
N GLY A 350 -6.30 3.31 -4.41
CA GLY A 350 -6.28 3.04 -5.85
C GLY A 350 -7.26 3.89 -6.68
N ASN A 351 -8.19 4.61 -6.02
CA ASN A 351 -9.23 5.38 -6.71
C ASN A 351 -8.69 6.73 -7.24
N ALA A 352 -9.02 7.08 -8.49
CA ALA A 352 -8.63 8.36 -9.12
C ALA A 352 -9.14 9.60 -8.35
N SER A 353 -10.31 9.49 -7.72
CA SER A 353 -10.87 10.55 -6.87
C SER A 353 -10.25 10.60 -5.46
N GLY A 354 -9.11 9.92 -5.26
CA GLY A 354 -8.36 9.98 -4.02
C GLY A 354 -9.05 9.34 -2.83
N LEU A 355 -8.83 9.94 -1.66
CA LEU A 355 -9.42 9.48 -0.40
C LEU A 355 -10.95 9.58 -0.43
N ASN A 356 -11.52 10.63 -1.03
CA ASN A 356 -12.98 10.80 -1.12
C ASN A 356 -13.66 9.67 -1.91
N GLY A 357 -13.00 9.19 -2.97
CA GLY A 357 -13.49 8.07 -3.77
C GLY A 357 -13.23 6.71 -3.13
N THR A 358 -12.14 6.57 -2.38
CA THR A 358 -11.79 5.32 -1.69
C THR A 358 -12.67 5.07 -0.47
N VAL A 359 -12.92 6.12 0.32
CA VAL A 359 -13.81 6.09 1.48
C VAL A 359 -14.98 7.05 1.21
N ALA A 360 -16.01 6.50 0.56
CA ALA A 360 -17.21 7.20 0.13
C ALA A 360 -18.43 6.91 1.02
N VAL A 361 -18.20 6.57 2.29
CA VAL A 361 -19.28 6.48 3.28
C VAL A 361 -19.89 7.86 3.54
N SER A 362 -21.19 7.90 3.85
CA SER A 362 -21.90 9.12 4.25
C SER A 362 -21.99 9.29 5.77
N GLY A 363 -21.58 8.28 6.55
CA GLY A 363 -21.38 8.41 7.98
C GLY A 363 -20.11 9.18 8.32
N THR A 364 -19.72 9.14 9.59
CA THR A 364 -18.53 9.82 10.10
C THR A 364 -17.27 9.19 9.53
N LYS A 365 -16.37 10.04 9.01
CA LYS A 365 -15.03 9.63 8.57
C LYS A 365 -14.01 10.12 9.59
N THR A 366 -13.29 9.20 10.20
CA THR A 366 -12.24 9.50 11.18
C THR A 366 -10.90 9.03 10.64
N TYR A 367 -9.96 9.96 10.55
CA TYR A 367 -8.62 9.76 10.02
C TYR A 367 -7.62 10.27 11.06
N ASP A 368 -6.86 9.38 11.67
CA ASP A 368 -5.86 9.75 12.66
C ASP A 368 -4.62 10.39 11.98
N ALA A 369 -4.05 11.44 12.58
CA ALA A 369 -2.85 12.08 12.06
C ALA A 369 -1.61 11.16 12.12
N GLY A 370 -1.65 10.12 12.96
CA GLY A 370 -0.65 9.05 13.03
C GLY A 370 -0.84 7.93 12.00
N ALA A 371 -1.76 8.05 11.05
CA ALA A 371 -1.97 7.07 9.98
C ALA A 371 -1.17 7.37 8.72
N SER A 372 -0.96 6.34 7.90
CA SER A 372 -0.14 6.39 6.68
C SER A 372 -0.97 6.16 5.42
N TYR A 373 -0.64 6.87 4.35
CA TYR A 373 -1.41 6.91 3.11
C TYR A 373 -0.55 6.56 1.91
N ILE A 374 -1.05 5.66 1.05
CA ILE A 374 -0.36 5.23 -0.17
C ILE A 374 -1.25 5.52 -1.36
N TYR A 375 -0.84 6.41 -2.26
CA TYR A 375 -1.50 6.64 -3.54
C TYR A 375 -0.87 5.75 -4.60
N ASN A 376 -1.57 4.68 -4.97
CA ASN A 376 -1.07 3.59 -5.81
C ASN A 376 -2.07 3.14 -6.89
N GLY A 377 -2.90 4.08 -7.36
CA GLY A 377 -3.79 3.87 -8.51
C GLY A 377 -3.04 3.79 -9.84
N THR A 378 -3.78 3.54 -10.91
CA THR A 378 -3.25 3.51 -12.28
C THR A 378 -3.61 4.75 -13.11
N ALA A 379 -4.64 5.48 -12.70
CA ALA A 379 -5.01 6.78 -13.25
C ALA A 379 -4.44 7.89 -12.36
N ALA A 380 -4.31 9.12 -12.89
CA ALA A 380 -3.92 10.27 -12.09
C ALA A 380 -4.86 10.42 -10.89
N GLN A 381 -4.29 10.68 -9.72
CA GLN A 381 -5.03 10.79 -8.47
C GLN A 381 -5.02 12.22 -7.95
N VAL A 382 -6.03 12.55 -7.15
CA VAL A 382 -5.99 13.70 -6.25
C VAL A 382 -5.88 13.20 -4.81
N THR A 383 -5.39 14.02 -3.87
CA THR A 383 -5.42 13.60 -2.46
C THR A 383 -6.85 13.47 -1.95
N GLY A 384 -7.71 14.41 -2.34
CA GLY A 384 -9.06 14.57 -1.84
C GLY A 384 -9.16 15.55 -0.67
N THR A 385 -10.33 16.13 -0.47
CA THR A 385 -10.62 17.11 0.61
C THR A 385 -10.75 16.47 1.99
N ASP A 386 -10.89 15.15 2.04
CA ASP A 386 -11.02 14.40 3.28
C ASP A 386 -9.66 14.08 3.91
N LEU A 387 -8.54 14.29 3.19
CA LEU A 387 -7.21 14.02 3.72
C LEU A 387 -6.91 14.99 4.88
N PRO A 388 -6.47 14.49 6.05
CA PRO A 388 -6.04 15.37 7.13
C PRO A 388 -4.91 16.31 6.71
N ALA A 389 -4.87 17.52 7.29
CA ALA A 389 -3.78 18.47 7.05
C ALA A 389 -2.41 17.93 7.49
N THR A 390 -2.40 16.91 8.36
CA THR A 390 -1.19 16.24 8.83
C THR A 390 -1.40 14.73 8.77
N VAL A 391 -0.44 14.03 8.19
CA VAL A 391 -0.39 12.57 8.08
C VAL A 391 0.94 12.05 8.61
N ASN A 392 1.02 10.77 8.99
CA ASN A 392 2.27 10.19 9.45
C ASN A 392 3.24 9.99 8.28
N ASP A 393 2.85 9.15 7.34
CA ASP A 393 3.60 8.91 6.10
C ASP A 393 2.72 9.14 4.88
N LEU A 394 3.35 9.63 3.81
CA LEU A 394 2.74 9.75 2.50
C LEU A 394 3.61 9.00 1.49
N THR A 395 3.03 8.04 0.77
CA THR A 395 3.71 7.33 -0.32
C THR A 395 3.01 7.61 -1.63
N LEU A 396 3.77 8.04 -2.64
CA LEU A 396 3.33 8.08 -4.02
C LEU A 396 3.97 6.91 -4.79
N ASN A 397 3.13 6.03 -5.32
CA ASN A 397 3.51 4.94 -6.20
C ASN A 397 2.53 4.87 -7.38
N ASN A 398 2.44 5.96 -8.14
CA ASN A 398 1.53 6.10 -9.26
C ASN A 398 2.16 6.99 -10.34
N ALA A 399 2.66 6.36 -11.41
CA ALA A 399 3.28 7.03 -12.54
C ALA A 399 2.41 8.13 -13.18
N ALA A 400 1.08 8.04 -13.10
CA ALA A 400 0.17 9.04 -13.64
C ALA A 400 0.09 10.32 -12.79
N GLY A 401 0.66 10.31 -11.58
CA GLY A 401 0.81 11.47 -10.71
C GLY A 401 -0.28 11.64 -9.65
N LEU A 402 0.00 12.53 -8.70
CA LEU A 402 -0.86 12.92 -7.59
C LEU A 402 -0.96 14.44 -7.48
N THR A 403 -2.16 15.00 -7.52
CA THR A 403 -2.38 16.44 -7.26
C THR A 403 -2.91 16.65 -5.85
N LEU A 404 -2.29 17.55 -5.09
CA LEU A 404 -2.77 17.92 -3.76
C LEU A 404 -4.09 18.72 -3.86
N SER A 405 -5.09 18.33 -3.07
CA SER A 405 -6.35 19.07 -2.92
C SER A 405 -6.30 20.15 -1.82
N GLY A 406 -5.17 20.28 -1.14
CA GLY A 406 -4.90 21.22 -0.06
C GLY A 406 -3.48 21.02 0.50
N PRO A 407 -3.01 21.89 1.41
CA PRO A 407 -1.71 21.71 2.05
C PRO A 407 -1.67 20.44 2.90
N VAL A 408 -0.54 19.74 2.87
CA VAL A 408 -0.33 18.48 3.60
C VAL A 408 1.01 18.55 4.33
N THR A 409 1.01 18.20 5.61
CA THR A 409 2.22 17.98 6.40
C THR A 409 2.44 16.48 6.58
N VAL A 410 3.62 15.99 6.23
CA VAL A 410 4.06 14.62 6.47
C VAL A 410 4.98 14.63 7.69
N ASN A 411 4.56 13.96 8.76
CA ASN A 411 5.26 13.99 10.05
C ASN A 411 6.51 13.10 10.09
N ASN A 412 6.50 12.00 9.35
CA ASN A 412 7.53 10.97 9.44
C ASN A 412 8.26 10.75 8.11
N VAL A 413 7.65 10.14 7.09
CA VAL A 413 8.33 9.86 5.81
C VAL A 413 7.45 10.18 4.60
N LEU A 414 8.00 10.94 3.64
CA LEU A 414 7.53 11.01 2.26
C LEU A 414 8.28 9.99 1.42
N SER A 415 7.57 9.04 0.81
CA SER A 415 8.15 8.09 -0.13
C SER A 415 7.70 8.37 -1.56
N LEU A 416 8.64 8.78 -2.41
CA LEU A 416 8.47 8.94 -3.86
C LEU A 416 8.96 7.66 -4.55
N THR A 417 8.04 6.70 -4.72
CA THR A 417 8.35 5.43 -5.39
C THR A 417 8.25 5.58 -6.90
N ASP A 418 7.17 6.19 -7.37
CA ASP A 418 6.94 6.47 -8.79
C ASP A 418 5.89 7.58 -8.99
N GLY A 419 6.10 8.47 -9.96
CA GLY A 419 5.18 9.57 -10.29
C GLY A 419 5.55 10.94 -9.72
N VAL A 420 4.77 11.96 -10.09
CA VAL A 420 4.98 13.36 -9.67
C VAL A 420 3.87 13.81 -8.71
N ILE A 421 4.24 14.47 -7.62
CA ILE A 421 3.29 15.19 -6.75
C ILE A 421 3.18 16.62 -7.26
N THR A 422 2.00 17.03 -7.72
CA THR A 422 1.71 18.43 -8.08
C THR A 422 1.03 19.12 -6.90
N THR A 423 1.57 20.25 -6.45
CA THR A 423 1.00 20.97 -5.28
C THR A 423 0.05 22.11 -5.67
N ASP A 424 0.07 22.57 -6.92
CA ASP A 424 -0.56 23.82 -7.35
C ASP A 424 -0.22 24.97 -6.37
N THR A 425 -1.23 25.64 -5.80
CA THR A 425 -1.05 26.69 -4.79
C THR A 425 -0.83 26.16 -3.37
N SER A 426 -0.97 24.86 -3.15
CA SER A 426 -0.75 24.22 -1.84
C SER A 426 0.74 24.05 -1.57
N THR A 427 1.07 23.64 -0.34
CA THR A 427 2.42 23.29 0.09
C THR A 427 2.45 21.88 0.63
N LEU A 428 3.40 21.08 0.16
CA LEU A 428 3.77 19.81 0.79
C LEU A 428 4.87 20.09 1.82
N THR A 429 4.59 19.82 3.09
CA THR A 429 5.55 20.07 4.19
C THR A 429 6.08 18.76 4.74
N ILE A 430 7.39 18.64 4.90
CA ILE A 430 8.06 17.51 5.54
C ILE A 430 8.58 17.99 6.89
N ALA A 431 7.95 17.52 7.98
CA ALA A 431 8.22 18.00 9.33
C ALA A 431 9.47 17.37 9.98
N SER A 432 9.99 16.30 9.39
CA SER A 432 11.10 15.49 9.89
C SER A 432 12.39 15.67 9.06
N ASP A 433 13.54 15.54 9.69
CA ASP A 433 14.82 15.98 9.11
C ASP A 433 15.40 15.11 7.97
N PHE A 434 15.05 13.83 7.90
CA PHE A 434 15.65 12.84 6.99
C PHE A 434 14.61 11.98 6.26
N ALA A 435 13.51 12.60 5.89
CA ALA A 435 12.25 11.90 5.68
C ALA A 435 11.82 11.69 4.23
N VAL A 436 12.61 12.11 3.25
CA VAL A 436 12.25 11.90 1.85
C VAL A 436 13.03 10.72 1.29
N ASN A 437 12.33 9.60 1.10
CA ASN A 437 12.85 8.42 0.42
C ASN A 437 12.41 8.45 -1.04
N ARG A 438 13.37 8.45 -1.97
CA ARG A 438 13.06 8.54 -3.41
C ARG A 438 13.68 7.39 -4.19
N THR A 439 12.84 6.70 -4.95
CA THR A 439 13.23 5.77 -6.03
C THR A 439 13.04 6.44 -7.38
N ASN A 440 11.83 6.96 -7.65
CA ASN A 440 11.48 7.71 -8.84
C ASN A 440 10.41 8.77 -8.50
N GLY A 441 10.39 9.88 -9.24
CA GLY A 441 9.44 10.97 -9.01
C GLY A 441 10.05 12.24 -8.42
N TYR A 442 9.22 13.27 -8.24
CA TYR A 442 9.59 14.57 -7.66
C TYR A 442 8.32 15.35 -7.30
N VAL A 443 8.48 16.49 -6.64
CA VAL A 443 7.42 17.45 -6.36
C VAL A 443 7.46 18.56 -7.43
N ASN A 444 6.32 18.83 -8.05
CA ASN A 444 6.09 19.97 -8.95
C ASN A 444 5.26 21.02 -8.21
N GLY A 445 5.94 22.05 -7.69
CA GLY A 445 5.37 23.12 -6.89
C GLY A 445 6.08 23.31 -5.54
N ASN A 446 5.34 23.73 -4.51
CA ASN A 446 5.91 24.15 -3.23
C ASN A 446 6.21 22.95 -2.31
N LEU A 447 7.50 22.70 -2.08
CA LEU A 447 7.99 21.76 -1.08
C LEU A 447 8.62 22.52 0.09
N SER A 448 8.12 22.30 1.30
CA SER A 448 8.68 22.86 2.53
C SER A 448 9.33 21.76 3.36
N MET A 449 10.57 21.95 3.78
CA MET A 449 11.32 20.96 4.56
C MET A 449 11.81 21.58 5.87
N HIS A 450 11.67 20.82 6.96
CA HIS A 450 12.28 21.18 8.24
C HIS A 450 13.81 21.19 8.12
N VAL A 451 14.42 22.21 8.71
CA VAL A 451 15.85 22.41 8.82
C VAL A 451 16.19 22.48 10.31
N ALA A 452 16.76 21.41 10.85
CA ALA A 452 17.22 21.36 12.24
C ALA A 452 18.35 22.36 12.52
N ALA A 453 18.46 22.76 13.80
CA ALA A 453 19.61 23.49 14.30
C ALA A 453 20.84 22.56 14.36
N GLY A 454 22.01 23.09 14.03
CA GLY A 454 23.26 22.34 14.01
C GLY A 454 24.25 22.84 12.97
N SER A 455 25.44 22.23 12.97
CA SER A 455 26.47 22.45 11.97
C SER A 455 26.36 21.45 10.82
N ASN A 456 26.71 21.85 9.60
CA ASN A 456 26.72 21.00 8.40
C ASN A 456 25.35 20.36 8.14
N VAL A 457 24.30 21.19 8.08
CA VAL A 457 22.92 20.71 7.87
C VAL A 457 22.65 20.66 6.38
N ASP A 458 22.35 19.46 5.86
CA ASP A 458 22.05 19.23 4.44
C ASP A 458 20.56 19.02 4.18
N LYS A 459 20.09 19.57 3.05
CA LYS A 459 18.74 19.32 2.52
C LYS A 459 18.77 19.17 1.01
N TYR A 460 18.29 18.03 0.53
CA TYR A 460 18.02 17.79 -0.89
C TYR A 460 16.53 18.04 -1.17
N PHE A 461 16.24 18.98 -2.07
CA PHE A 461 14.87 19.22 -2.56
C PHE A 461 14.62 18.47 -3.86
N TRP A 462 13.85 17.38 -3.78
CA TRP A 462 13.39 16.60 -4.95
C TRP A 462 12.28 17.35 -5.72
N LEU A 463 12.64 18.49 -6.31
CA LEU A 463 11.77 19.35 -7.09
C LEU A 463 11.92 19.12 -8.59
N GLY A 464 10.89 19.50 -9.34
CA GLY A 464 10.92 19.50 -10.79
C GLY A 464 9.72 20.24 -11.35
N THR A 465 9.58 20.17 -12.68
CA THR A 465 8.48 20.76 -13.43
C THR A 465 8.02 19.77 -14.50
N ALA A 466 7.07 20.15 -15.35
CA ALA A 466 6.51 19.26 -16.36
C ALA A 466 7.56 18.63 -17.32
N ASN A 467 8.70 19.31 -17.54
CA ASN A 467 9.78 18.81 -18.39
C ASN A 467 10.89 18.04 -17.67
N GLY A 468 10.79 17.77 -16.37
CA GLY A 468 11.75 16.93 -15.66
C GLY A 468 12.13 17.43 -14.27
N ILE A 469 13.01 16.66 -13.63
CA ILE A 469 13.57 17.01 -12.32
C ILE A 469 14.47 18.24 -12.46
N SER A 470 14.44 19.11 -11.46
CA SER A 470 15.33 20.27 -11.34
C SER A 470 15.49 20.61 -9.87
N GLY A 471 15.92 19.61 -9.11
CA GLY A 471 16.10 19.74 -7.68
C GLY A 471 17.26 20.67 -7.35
N PHE A 472 17.54 20.77 -6.06
CA PHE A 472 18.78 21.38 -5.62
C PHE A 472 19.15 20.90 -4.22
N ASP A 473 20.45 20.97 -3.94
CA ASP A 473 21.01 20.76 -2.63
C ASP A 473 21.23 22.09 -1.93
N VAL A 474 20.91 22.14 -0.64
CA VAL A 474 21.27 23.23 0.26
C VAL A 474 22.07 22.66 1.41
N TRP A 475 23.33 23.10 1.53
CA TRP A 475 24.19 22.80 2.67
C TRP A 475 24.33 24.06 3.50
N PHE A 476 23.94 23.99 4.77
CA PHE A 476 24.16 25.07 5.74
C PHE A 476 25.41 24.81 6.55
N ASN A 477 26.27 25.81 6.67
CA ASN A 477 27.42 25.71 7.56
C ASN A 477 26.99 25.61 9.03
N ASN A 478 26.15 26.55 9.50
CA ASN A 478 25.57 26.50 10.83
C ASN A 478 24.16 27.12 10.89
N VAL A 479 23.19 26.31 11.34
CA VAL A 479 21.82 26.71 11.64
C VAL A 479 21.70 26.98 13.14
N SER A 480 21.50 28.25 13.51
CA SER A 480 21.38 28.69 14.91
C SER A 480 19.98 28.51 15.49
N THR A 481 18.94 28.59 14.64
CA THR A 481 17.55 28.33 15.00
C THR A 481 16.90 27.48 13.93
N ALA A 482 16.32 26.34 14.32
CA ALA A 482 15.58 25.46 13.44
C ALA A 482 14.34 26.16 12.85
N GLY A 483 13.92 25.75 11.66
CA GLY A 483 12.73 26.27 11.01
C GLY A 483 12.47 25.56 9.68
N TYR A 484 11.68 26.16 8.81
CA TYR A 484 11.33 25.59 7.51
C TYR A 484 11.89 26.40 6.34
N LEU A 485 12.38 25.68 5.33
CA LEU A 485 12.74 26.22 4.03
C LEU A 485 11.74 25.70 3.00
N THR A 486 11.04 26.62 2.33
CA THR A 486 10.11 26.34 1.25
C THR A 486 10.76 26.69 -0.08
N ALA A 487 10.59 25.78 -1.04
CA ALA A 487 11.20 25.87 -2.34
C ALA A 487 10.25 25.45 -3.46
N THR A 488 10.45 26.03 -4.64
CA THR A 488 9.79 25.64 -5.88
C THR A 488 10.71 25.85 -7.07
N ALA A 489 10.56 25.02 -8.11
CA ALA A 489 11.19 25.20 -9.41
C ALA A 489 10.11 25.61 -10.42
N ILE A 490 10.42 26.57 -11.29
CA ILE A 490 9.46 27.16 -12.21
C ILE A 490 10.01 27.12 -13.63
N GLN A 491 9.25 26.54 -14.55
CA GLN A 491 9.64 26.33 -15.94
C GLN A 491 9.28 27.54 -16.81
N SER A 492 10.01 28.65 -16.61
CA SER A 492 10.04 29.81 -17.49
C SER A 492 11.31 30.60 -17.26
N SER A 493 11.62 31.56 -18.13
CA SER A 493 12.52 32.65 -17.75
C SER A 493 11.95 33.39 -16.54
N HIS A 494 12.83 33.89 -15.66
CA HIS A 494 12.41 34.71 -14.52
C HIS A 494 11.80 36.03 -15.03
N PRO A 495 10.65 36.50 -14.50
CA PRO A 495 9.91 37.62 -15.08
C PRO A 495 10.67 38.96 -15.10
N ASP A 496 11.60 39.16 -14.16
CA ASP A 496 12.37 40.40 -14.02
C ASP A 496 13.78 40.37 -14.67
N VAL A 497 14.04 39.45 -15.61
CA VAL A 497 15.30 39.47 -16.37
C VAL A 497 15.24 40.48 -17.52
N ASN A 498 16.40 41.00 -17.94
CA ASN A 498 16.50 41.96 -19.04
C ASN A 498 16.19 41.32 -20.41
N VAL A 499 16.81 40.16 -20.71
CA VAL A 499 16.74 39.52 -22.03
C VAL A 499 16.38 38.04 -21.86
N ALA A 500 15.08 37.74 -21.84
CA ALA A 500 14.54 36.42 -21.47
C ALA A 500 15.13 35.23 -22.26
N ASN A 501 15.37 35.41 -23.56
CA ASN A 501 15.97 34.38 -24.42
C ASN A 501 17.48 34.19 -24.19
N GLN A 502 18.15 35.03 -23.40
CA GLN A 502 19.55 34.88 -23.00
C GLN A 502 19.69 34.42 -21.53
N THR A 503 18.61 33.87 -21.00
CA THR A 503 18.54 33.27 -19.66
C THR A 503 17.96 31.87 -19.75
N LEU A 504 18.26 31.06 -18.74
CA LEU A 504 17.68 29.74 -18.59
C LEU A 504 16.15 29.85 -18.52
N GLN A 505 15.43 28.96 -19.21
CA GLN A 505 13.98 28.86 -19.11
C GLN A 505 13.55 28.11 -17.83
N ARG A 506 14.26 28.38 -16.74
CA ARG A 506 14.00 27.90 -15.39
C ARG A 506 14.51 28.92 -14.36
N TYR A 507 13.76 29.06 -13.29
CA TYR A 507 14.24 29.69 -12.06
C TYR A 507 13.73 28.93 -10.84
N TRP A 508 14.42 29.11 -9.72
CA TRP A 508 14.06 28.52 -8.44
C TRP A 508 13.71 29.63 -7.47
N SER A 509 12.67 29.44 -6.68
CA SER A 509 12.30 30.35 -5.60
C SER A 509 12.51 29.66 -4.26
N LEU A 510 13.29 30.29 -3.39
CA LEU A 510 13.57 29.81 -2.04
C LEU A 510 13.09 30.86 -1.03
N SER A 511 12.36 30.42 -0.02
CA SER A 511 11.90 31.27 1.08
C SER A 511 11.93 30.50 2.39
N LYS A 512 12.41 31.14 3.45
CA LYS A 512 12.40 30.57 4.80
C LYS A 512 11.21 31.10 5.59
N ASP A 513 10.80 30.35 6.61
CA ASP A 513 9.89 30.87 7.61
C ASP A 513 10.55 31.94 8.52
N GLY A 514 9.74 32.50 9.43
CA GLY A 514 10.21 33.52 10.37
C GLY A 514 11.18 32.99 11.44
N SER A 515 11.35 31.68 11.59
CA SER A 515 12.13 31.06 12.66
C SER A 515 13.52 30.63 12.23
N LEU A 516 13.68 30.14 11.00
CA LEU A 516 14.95 29.61 10.50
C LEU A 516 16.04 30.71 10.52
N ALA A 517 17.11 30.46 11.26
CA ALA A 517 18.27 31.36 11.35
C ALA A 517 19.55 30.56 11.14
N PHE A 518 20.45 31.10 10.31
CA PHE A 518 21.71 30.47 9.91
C PHE A 518 22.77 31.54 9.63
N ASP A 519 24.02 31.15 9.46
CA ASP A 519 25.11 32.03 9.06
C ASP A 519 25.20 32.19 7.54
N TYR A 520 25.55 31.11 6.84
CA TYR A 520 25.56 31.03 5.38
C TYR A 520 25.23 29.61 4.92
N TYR A 521 24.86 29.51 3.64
CA TYR A 521 24.62 28.25 2.96
C TYR A 521 25.25 28.25 1.58
N ASP A 522 25.45 27.04 1.08
CA ASP A 522 25.85 26.74 -0.28
C ASP A 522 24.66 26.07 -0.99
N VAL A 523 24.48 26.35 -2.27
CA VAL A 523 23.42 25.74 -3.10
C VAL A 523 24.01 25.10 -4.35
N ILE A 524 23.51 23.93 -4.71
CA ILE A 524 23.79 23.26 -5.97
C ILE A 524 22.48 23.15 -6.74
N LEU A 525 22.33 23.96 -7.78
CA LEU A 525 21.14 23.98 -8.63
C LEU A 525 21.27 22.93 -9.74
N GLN A 526 20.26 22.08 -9.92
CA GLN A 526 20.19 21.12 -11.02
C GLN A 526 19.24 21.61 -12.11
N TYR A 527 19.76 21.86 -13.31
CA TYR A 527 18.98 22.32 -14.47
C TYR A 527 18.67 21.19 -15.46
N ASN A 528 17.79 21.44 -16.45
CA ASN A 528 17.62 20.55 -17.60
C ASN A 528 18.19 21.19 -18.86
N ASP A 529 18.84 20.40 -19.73
CA ASP A 529 19.39 20.88 -21.01
C ASP A 529 18.32 21.54 -21.88
N ALA A 530 17.09 21.01 -21.78
CA ALA A 530 15.93 21.52 -22.51
C ALA A 530 15.50 22.94 -22.09
N ASP A 531 16.04 23.48 -20.98
CA ASP A 531 15.77 24.84 -20.52
C ASP A 531 16.72 25.88 -21.15
N PHE A 532 17.81 25.45 -21.80
CA PHE A 532 18.66 26.36 -22.57
C PHE A 532 17.97 26.79 -23.86
N THR A 533 18.37 27.96 -24.37
CA THR A 533 17.81 28.54 -25.57
C THR A 533 18.84 28.54 -26.69
N THR A 534 18.45 29.00 -27.88
CA THR A 534 19.39 29.21 -28.99
C THR A 534 20.37 30.36 -28.75
N GLU A 535 20.01 31.35 -27.93
CA GLU A 535 20.85 32.53 -27.65
C GLU A 535 21.69 32.37 -26.37
N PHE A 536 21.33 31.39 -25.55
CA PHE A 536 22.07 30.90 -24.41
C PHE A 536 22.09 29.37 -24.44
N PRO A 537 22.95 28.76 -25.28
CA PRO A 537 23.18 27.32 -25.26
C PRO A 537 24.08 26.91 -24.08
N GLU A 538 24.00 25.65 -23.64
CA GLU A 538 24.84 25.14 -22.53
C GLU A 538 26.35 25.28 -22.80
N THR A 539 26.77 25.35 -24.06
CA THR A 539 28.18 25.62 -24.42
C THR A 539 28.69 26.97 -23.92
N ASP A 540 27.81 27.90 -23.56
CA ASP A 540 28.14 29.18 -22.94
C ASP A 540 28.42 29.06 -21.43
N TRP A 541 28.47 27.83 -20.89
CA TRP A 541 28.79 27.59 -19.48
C TRP A 541 30.05 28.32 -18.97
N PRO A 542 31.15 28.56 -19.74
CA PRO A 542 32.31 29.28 -19.21
C PRO A 542 32.00 30.73 -18.82
N THR A 543 31.03 31.37 -19.48
CA THR A 543 30.65 32.78 -19.24
C THR A 543 29.34 32.90 -18.46
N MET A 544 28.58 31.82 -18.32
CA MET A 544 27.32 31.78 -17.58
C MET A 544 27.45 32.38 -16.18
N VAL A 545 26.48 33.21 -15.79
CA VAL A 545 26.38 33.84 -14.47
C VAL A 545 25.16 33.33 -13.72
N ALA A 546 25.19 33.43 -12.39
CA ALA A 546 24.03 33.19 -11.54
C ALA A 546 23.43 34.53 -11.12
N GLY A 547 22.15 34.73 -11.38
CA GLY A 547 21.39 35.87 -10.87
C GLY A 547 20.63 35.48 -9.61
N LYS A 548 20.71 36.32 -8.59
CA LYS A 548 19.93 36.22 -7.36
C LYS A 548 19.02 37.46 -7.25
N TYR A 549 17.71 37.28 -7.36
CA TYR A 549 16.73 38.36 -7.32
C TYR A 549 16.06 38.44 -5.96
N ASP A 550 16.26 39.55 -5.24
CA ASP A 550 15.67 39.82 -3.93
C ASP A 550 14.95 41.17 -3.95
N ALA A 551 13.62 41.13 -3.81
CA ALA A 551 12.74 42.30 -3.69
C ALA A 551 13.02 43.45 -4.70
N GLY A 552 13.17 43.12 -5.99
CA GLY A 552 13.39 44.12 -7.05
C GLY A 552 14.87 44.39 -7.38
N THR A 553 15.81 43.72 -6.71
CA THR A 553 17.25 43.92 -6.92
C THR A 553 17.91 42.62 -7.36
N TRP A 554 18.72 42.69 -8.42
CA TRP A 554 19.59 41.59 -8.83
C TRP A 554 20.97 41.71 -8.16
N ALA A 555 21.45 40.58 -7.65
CA ALA A 555 22.84 40.38 -7.25
C ALA A 555 23.44 39.22 -8.05
N PHE A 556 24.76 39.22 -8.22
CA PHE A 556 25.48 38.22 -9.00
C PHE A 556 26.48 37.46 -8.10
N PRO A 557 26.00 36.48 -7.32
CA PRO A 557 26.91 35.65 -6.53
C PRO A 557 27.86 34.87 -7.45
N ALA A 558 29.12 34.75 -7.03
CA ALA A 558 30.11 34.01 -7.80
C ALA A 558 29.73 32.52 -7.87
N ILE A 559 29.68 32.00 -9.09
CA ILE A 559 29.57 30.56 -9.31
C ILE A 559 30.91 29.92 -8.93
N PHE A 560 30.86 29.02 -7.94
CA PHE A 560 32.02 28.27 -7.50
C PHE A 560 32.44 27.22 -8.54
N ALA A 561 31.47 26.46 -9.06
CA ALA A 561 31.72 25.41 -10.04
C ALA A 561 30.52 25.22 -10.98
N ARG A 562 30.84 24.75 -12.19
CA ARG A 562 29.88 24.43 -13.26
C ARG A 562 30.19 23.01 -13.74
N TYR A 563 29.18 22.16 -13.76
CA TYR A 563 29.30 20.76 -14.14
C TYR A 563 28.28 20.42 -15.23
N PRO A 564 28.54 20.82 -16.49
CA PRO A 564 27.59 20.56 -17.59
C PRO A 564 27.37 19.06 -17.87
N GLY A 565 28.30 18.19 -17.47
CA GLY A 565 28.10 16.74 -17.59
C GLY A 565 27.09 16.15 -16.58
N SER A 566 26.78 16.86 -15.50
CA SER A 566 25.78 16.47 -14.48
C SER A 566 24.67 17.50 -14.32
N ASN A 567 24.63 18.51 -15.19
CA ASN A 567 23.66 19.59 -15.22
C ASN A 567 23.58 20.41 -13.92
N GLU A 568 24.74 20.69 -13.32
CA GLU A 568 24.83 21.31 -11.99
C GLU A 568 25.61 22.63 -11.99
N VAL A 569 25.13 23.60 -11.19
CA VAL A 569 25.84 24.84 -10.87
C VAL A 569 25.89 25.02 -9.36
N SER A 570 27.09 25.20 -8.81
CA SER A 570 27.31 25.41 -7.38
C SER A 570 27.59 26.88 -7.06
N ILE A 571 26.87 27.44 -6.08
CA ILE A 571 26.99 28.83 -5.62
C ILE A 571 27.19 28.80 -4.11
N TYR A 572 28.27 29.42 -3.62
CA TYR A 572 28.69 29.31 -2.21
C TYR A 572 28.58 30.63 -1.44
N ASN A 573 28.54 30.52 -0.10
CA ASN A 573 28.55 31.62 0.87
C ASN A 573 27.34 32.57 0.76
N LEU A 574 26.14 32.03 0.53
CA LEU A 574 24.91 32.80 0.47
C LEU A 574 24.34 33.05 1.88
N THR A 575 23.84 34.27 2.13
CA THR A 575 23.34 34.69 3.46
C THR A 575 21.85 35.03 3.47
N SER A 576 21.18 34.99 2.31
CA SER A 576 19.74 35.17 2.19
C SER A 576 19.16 34.28 1.10
N PHE A 577 17.90 33.88 1.27
CA PHE A 577 17.13 33.17 0.24
C PHE A 577 16.40 34.15 -0.66
N SER A 578 16.20 33.78 -1.92
CA SER A 578 15.42 34.55 -2.90
C SER A 578 15.21 33.71 -4.16
N ASP A 579 14.89 34.36 -5.29
CA ASP A 579 14.83 33.69 -6.58
C ASP A 579 16.22 33.58 -7.23
N PHE A 580 16.48 32.48 -7.94
CA PHE A 580 17.73 32.19 -8.65
C PHE A 580 17.46 31.82 -10.11
N THR A 581 18.25 32.33 -11.03
CA THR A 581 18.30 31.89 -12.43
C THR A 581 19.72 31.93 -12.97
N LEU A 582 19.92 31.39 -14.19
CA LEU A 582 21.21 31.41 -14.88
C LEU A 582 21.08 32.24 -16.15
N GLY A 583 22.11 33.03 -16.44
CA GLY A 583 22.15 33.90 -17.62
C GLY A 583 23.45 33.73 -18.38
N LYS A 584 23.43 34.07 -19.67
CA LYS A 584 24.63 34.11 -20.53
C LYS A 584 25.73 35.00 -19.96
N ASP A 585 25.34 36.16 -19.43
CA ASP A 585 26.17 37.18 -18.81
C ASP A 585 25.30 38.05 -17.89
N GLU A 586 25.89 39.00 -17.16
CA GLU A 586 25.14 39.87 -16.24
C GLU A 586 24.12 40.75 -16.97
N ALA A 587 24.43 41.18 -18.20
CA ALA A 587 23.57 42.06 -19.00
C ALA A 587 22.30 41.34 -19.49
N SER A 588 22.33 40.01 -19.65
CA SER A 588 21.15 39.23 -19.97
C SER A 588 20.14 39.18 -18.82
N ILE A 589 20.61 39.27 -17.58
CA ILE A 589 19.78 39.28 -16.38
C ILE A 589 19.38 40.70 -15.99
N TYR A 590 20.31 41.65 -16.00
CA TYR A 590 20.07 43.02 -15.54
C TYR A 590 20.73 44.03 -16.49
N ALA A 591 19.92 44.93 -17.06
CA ALA A 591 20.45 46.13 -17.67
C ALA A 591 20.91 47.06 -16.53
N GLY A 592 22.22 47.07 -16.26
CA GLY A 592 22.83 48.13 -15.46
C GLY A 592 22.45 49.52 -15.99
N PRO A 593 22.58 50.58 -15.19
CA PRO A 593 22.39 51.93 -15.71
C PRO A 593 23.28 52.11 -16.94
N ALA A 594 22.69 52.58 -18.04
CA ALA A 594 23.45 52.83 -19.26
C ALA A 594 24.64 53.73 -18.93
N ASP A 595 25.80 53.39 -19.48
CA ASP A 595 26.94 54.30 -19.47
C ASP A 595 26.53 55.55 -20.26
N THR A 596 26.33 56.65 -19.54
CA THR A 596 25.83 57.93 -20.06
C THR A 596 26.86 59.04 -19.89
N ILE A 597 28.03 58.72 -19.33
CA ILE A 597 29.11 59.68 -19.17
C ILE A 597 29.99 59.52 -20.40
N ALA A 598 29.95 60.51 -21.29
CA ALA A 598 30.83 60.49 -22.44
C ALA A 598 32.30 60.71 -22.01
N PRO A 599 33.27 60.03 -22.62
CA PRO A 599 34.67 60.22 -22.32
C PRO A 599 35.13 61.64 -22.63
N THR A 600 35.98 62.19 -21.78
CA THR A 600 36.60 63.51 -21.94
C THR A 600 38.12 63.40 -22.00
N ILE A 601 38.79 64.37 -22.60
CA ILE A 601 40.26 64.44 -22.56
C ILE A 601 40.68 64.92 -21.16
N ALA A 602 41.35 64.05 -20.42
CA ALA A 602 41.87 64.34 -19.09
C ALA A 602 43.11 65.25 -19.16
N TRP A 603 44.04 64.94 -20.08
CA TRP A 603 45.21 65.77 -20.36
C TRP A 603 45.87 65.41 -21.70
N THR A 604 46.69 66.32 -22.23
CA THR A 604 47.56 66.05 -23.37
C THR A 604 49.01 66.44 -23.05
N THR A 605 49.99 65.70 -23.59
CA THR A 605 51.37 66.17 -23.73
C THR A 605 51.81 66.07 -25.18
N PRO A 606 52.32 67.15 -25.82
CA PRO A 606 52.34 68.52 -25.32
C PRO A 606 50.94 69.06 -25.01
N ALA A 607 50.86 69.98 -24.03
CA ALA A 607 49.61 70.65 -23.71
C ALA A 607 49.16 71.56 -24.87
N THR A 608 47.85 71.79 -25.01
CA THR A 608 47.31 72.73 -25.99
C THR A 608 47.98 74.11 -25.88
N GLY A 609 48.55 74.59 -26.99
CA GLY A 609 49.25 75.88 -27.04
C GLY A 609 50.70 75.86 -26.54
N ALA A 610 51.27 74.68 -26.24
CA ALA A 610 52.68 74.57 -25.86
C ALA A 610 53.62 75.10 -26.96
N THR A 611 54.55 75.97 -26.57
CA THR A 611 55.63 76.50 -27.44
C THR A 611 56.97 75.89 -27.06
N GLY A 612 57.89 75.75 -28.02
CA GLY A 612 59.23 75.19 -27.76
C GLY A 612 59.25 73.67 -27.58
N VAL A 613 58.23 72.98 -28.10
CA VAL A 613 58.14 71.52 -28.13
C VAL A 613 59.22 70.95 -29.05
N ALA A 614 59.93 69.90 -28.60
CA ALA A 614 60.91 69.20 -29.42
C ALA A 614 60.22 68.55 -30.64
N PRO A 615 60.79 68.62 -31.86
CA PRO A 615 60.17 68.06 -33.05
C PRO A 615 59.85 66.55 -32.95
N ASP A 616 60.59 65.79 -32.16
CA ASP A 616 60.39 64.35 -31.95
C ASP A 616 59.59 64.01 -30.68
N ALA A 617 58.99 65.02 -30.02
CA ALA A 617 58.19 64.77 -28.82
C ALA A 617 56.94 63.94 -29.15
N ALA A 618 56.76 62.83 -28.43
CA ALA A 618 55.55 62.03 -28.55
C ALA A 618 54.31 62.82 -28.09
N ILE A 619 53.21 62.64 -28.81
CA ILE A 619 51.90 63.18 -28.45
C ILE A 619 51.20 62.13 -27.60
N GLN A 620 50.81 62.49 -26.39
CA GLN A 620 49.99 61.64 -25.53
C GLN A 620 48.67 62.32 -25.22
N ILE A 621 47.60 61.54 -25.26
CA ILE A 621 46.24 61.97 -24.92
C ILE A 621 45.70 60.95 -23.93
N ALA A 622 45.41 61.40 -22.72
CA ALA A 622 44.70 60.60 -21.73
C ALA A 622 43.22 60.97 -21.71
N PHE A 623 42.37 59.96 -21.63
CA PHE A 623 40.93 60.05 -21.54
C PHE A 623 40.48 59.86 -20.09
N SER A 624 39.27 60.30 -19.76
CA SER A 624 38.69 60.15 -18.41
C SER A 624 38.36 58.70 -18.05
N GLU A 625 38.37 57.79 -19.03
CA GLU A 625 38.06 56.37 -18.90
C GLU A 625 38.65 55.57 -20.09
N PRO A 626 38.67 54.22 -20.02
CA PRO A 626 39.10 53.38 -21.15
C PRO A 626 38.28 53.62 -22.42
N MET A 627 38.95 53.69 -23.57
CA MET A 627 38.34 53.95 -24.87
C MET A 627 38.22 52.69 -25.72
N ASP A 628 37.16 52.58 -26.53
CA ASP A 628 37.16 51.69 -27.69
C ASP A 628 38.13 52.24 -28.74
N THR A 629 39.29 51.61 -28.85
CA THR A 629 40.38 52.06 -29.72
C THR A 629 40.03 52.03 -31.21
N LEU A 630 39.00 51.27 -31.62
CA LEU A 630 38.57 51.16 -33.01
C LEU A 630 37.60 52.26 -33.43
N SER A 631 36.94 52.94 -32.47
CA SER A 631 36.00 54.03 -32.76
C SER A 631 36.69 55.40 -32.85
N LEU A 632 37.94 55.52 -32.37
CA LEU A 632 38.68 56.78 -32.36
C LEU A 632 39.36 57.04 -33.72
N MET A 633 38.78 57.92 -34.53
CA MET A 633 39.35 58.35 -35.81
C MET A 633 39.96 59.75 -35.68
N GLY A 634 41.26 59.88 -35.91
CA GLY A 634 41.94 61.17 -35.83
C GLY A 634 43.35 61.14 -36.39
N GLY A 635 44.01 62.29 -36.31
CA GLY A 635 45.36 62.45 -36.84
C GLY A 635 45.95 63.84 -36.61
N MET A 636 47.19 64.00 -37.07
CA MET A 636 47.93 65.26 -37.00
C MET A 636 47.82 66.06 -38.29
N LEU A 637 47.71 67.40 -38.18
CA LEU A 637 47.75 68.34 -39.29
C LEU A 637 48.84 69.41 -39.08
N PRO A 638 49.74 69.66 -40.04
CA PRO A 638 49.90 68.91 -41.30
C PRO A 638 50.31 67.43 -41.09
N PRO A 639 49.93 66.52 -41.99
CA PRO A 639 50.14 65.08 -41.82
C PRO A 639 51.62 64.72 -41.72
N ALA A 640 51.95 63.79 -40.82
CA ALA A 640 53.24 63.10 -40.77
C ALA A 640 53.00 61.59 -40.67
N ASN A 641 54.01 60.77 -40.99
CA ASN A 641 53.94 59.36 -40.64
C ASN A 641 53.88 59.24 -39.13
N ASP A 642 52.87 58.54 -38.63
CA ASP A 642 52.62 58.36 -37.23
C ASP A 642 52.45 56.88 -36.87
N HIS A 643 52.69 56.58 -35.61
CA HIS A 643 52.46 55.27 -35.03
C HIS A 643 51.81 55.48 -33.66
N VAL A 644 50.66 54.83 -33.49
CA VAL A 644 49.77 55.02 -32.35
C VAL A 644 49.77 53.75 -31.50
N VAL A 645 50.02 53.91 -30.20
CA VAL A 645 50.02 52.83 -29.22
C VAL A 645 49.18 53.23 -28.01
N TRP A 646 48.38 52.29 -27.52
CA TRP A 646 47.60 52.46 -26.29
C TRP A 646 48.31 51.83 -25.09
N ASN A 647 48.08 52.39 -23.91
CA ASN A 647 48.51 51.77 -22.66
C ASN A 647 47.62 50.56 -22.29
N ALA A 648 48.03 49.79 -21.28
CA ALA A 648 47.34 48.55 -20.90
C ALA A 648 45.90 48.75 -20.39
N THR A 649 45.59 49.93 -19.86
CA THR A 649 44.25 50.30 -19.38
C THR A 649 43.37 50.90 -20.47
N MET A 650 43.89 51.07 -21.70
CA MET A 650 43.20 51.66 -22.85
C MET A 650 42.66 53.08 -22.62
N ASP A 651 43.20 53.81 -21.64
CA ASP A 651 42.80 55.18 -21.31
C ASP A 651 43.79 56.24 -21.82
N THR A 652 44.97 55.83 -22.31
CA THR A 652 46.00 56.75 -22.79
C THR A 652 46.56 56.30 -24.12
N LEU A 653 46.45 57.17 -25.11
CA LEU A 653 47.03 57.02 -26.44
C LEU A 653 48.38 57.75 -26.49
N THR A 654 49.39 57.09 -27.06
CA THR A 654 50.70 57.69 -27.39
C THR A 654 50.92 57.58 -28.90
N GLN A 655 51.05 58.73 -29.55
CA GLN A 655 51.35 58.88 -30.96
C GLN A 655 52.79 59.37 -31.12
N THR A 656 53.62 58.56 -31.75
CA THR A 656 54.96 58.97 -32.22
C THR A 656 54.88 59.33 -33.70
N HIS A 657 55.66 60.31 -34.16
CA HIS A 657 55.64 60.74 -35.55
C HIS A 657 57.03 61.15 -36.05
N ASP A 658 57.20 61.22 -37.37
CA ASP A 658 58.40 61.81 -37.97
C ASP A 658 58.56 63.29 -37.55
N PRO A 659 59.79 63.81 -37.37
CA PRO A 659 60.02 65.19 -36.95
C PRO A 659 59.35 66.22 -37.88
N PRO A 660 58.43 67.06 -37.37
CA PRO A 660 57.77 68.09 -38.12
C PRO A 660 58.70 69.26 -38.48
N ALA A 661 58.25 70.10 -39.41
CA ALA A 661 58.94 71.32 -39.76
C ALA A 661 58.99 72.30 -38.57
N LEU A 662 60.19 72.82 -38.29
CA LEU A 662 60.39 73.81 -37.23
C LEU A 662 59.51 75.05 -37.43
N ALA A 663 59.11 75.68 -36.32
CA ALA A 663 58.28 76.88 -36.30
C ALA A 663 56.91 76.76 -36.99
N THR A 664 56.37 75.53 -37.09
CA THR A 664 55.04 75.26 -37.64
C THR A 664 54.05 74.93 -36.50
N THR A 665 52.80 75.39 -36.63
CA THR A 665 51.72 75.01 -35.70
C THR A 665 51.08 73.71 -36.17
N TYR A 666 50.94 72.75 -35.26
CA TYR A 666 50.29 71.47 -35.52
C TYR A 666 48.97 71.38 -34.77
N THR A 667 47.96 70.85 -35.43
CA THR A 667 46.65 70.56 -34.85
C THR A 667 46.50 69.06 -34.73
N ILE A 668 46.20 68.58 -33.53
CA ILE A 668 45.85 67.18 -33.26
C ILE A 668 44.34 67.13 -33.11
N ALA A 669 43.67 66.44 -34.02
CA ALA A 669 42.22 66.32 -34.02
C ALA A 669 41.83 64.85 -33.99
N TRP A 670 41.18 64.45 -32.90
CA TRP A 670 40.55 63.15 -32.72
C TRP A 670 39.06 63.39 -32.49
N PRO A 671 38.28 63.69 -33.55
CA PRO A 671 36.84 63.83 -33.42
C PRO A 671 36.23 62.51 -32.93
N ALA A 672 35.24 62.62 -32.04
CA ALA A 672 34.37 61.50 -31.72
C ALA A 672 33.60 61.10 -32.99
N GLY A 673 33.62 59.80 -33.33
CA GLY A 673 32.80 59.20 -34.38
C GLY A 673 31.38 58.94 -33.92
#